data_AF-A0A961AXP5-F1
#
_entry.id   AF-A0A961AXP5-F1
#
_cell.length_a   1.000
_cell.length_b   1.000
_cell.length_c   1.000
_cell.angle_alpha   90.00
_cell.angle_beta   90.00
_cell.angle_gamma   90.00
#
_symmetry.space_group_name_H-M   'P 1'
#
loop_
_entity.id
_entity.type
_entity.pdbx_description
1 polymer ?
#
loop_
_entity_poly.entity_id
_entity_poly.type
_entity_poly.pdbx_seq_one_letter_code
_entity_poly.pdbx_strand_id
1 'polypeptide(L)'
;MRLAPVNRFRSCFSAIFAASGVAAAEELVPVPPDLRSWFGVTQHWERDTDSPIVELGEKGEFDDRHLFAPAVFRSDSGNGFGLFYCGSRGAVKDRVFHLGLATGPDGRVFHKSPANPALRFDSPDGPKSILTPCPVRDEHGRLCEIDGAAMLYFSATDFQDPKGRHTLHRVTAVPTAEGFRWNRISPPLLEGCYAPSLVKIGRLWQLWYTDVTGEPWILRKAESTDGLKWSVHPEPVMTLTQAWEKGRLFYPHVLKPGPDAPYLMWYGSYLATDESKTALGFAVSLDGLLWHKHPENPVFRPDPARPWESHYVTSHSAAVTDDGALRLWYASRKAPPFENKYFALNTAVWRDFPNPSTLAAATVGTHPSPTADPEAFRAWQAKARADLAAKLGIPDAPRDLAAESRGGIVHDGVVIEKWIFTAEPGSRVPALLYRPETPAAEKLPAIVLTYGHGGSKSAWQYHYAAQLYARLGIACLAIDPIGEEERHPTGKMGSRAHDPYPVHRRAAEAGRLVMGKFVFDTRRAIDLLLAREDIDPDRIGVAGNSLGGAVAGWMAALDPRVRAAIVCGWAYDDISLRTKFCTTVPCQRMREELTWDDYLLLASPCAQLIMNGDADGVIDREETGQTWKALAARVAAAHDDHAATGAGADVEAWFEPGGGHRPYFAHPRALLWIHDHLGTPGWTRERIEALATTTGGAYCDAHGIGLERLYGTDLHQRGATLAMPEPPILPLPPDRLSVLKPQELGKPAYTLEGWLDTISRPTDR
;
A
#
# COMPACT_ATOMS: atom_id res chain seq x y z
N MET A 1 -31.37 -59.12 13.59
CA MET A 1 -32.80 -58.81 13.76
C MET A 1 -32.92 -57.89 14.98
N ARG A 2 -33.31 -56.61 14.78
CA ARG A 2 -33.85 -55.62 15.77
C ARG A 2 -32.88 -55.18 16.89
N LEU A 3 -32.84 -53.96 17.45
CA LEU A 3 -33.48 -52.64 17.31
C LEU A 3 -32.67 -51.66 18.22
N ALA A 4 -32.43 -50.41 17.76
CA ALA A 4 -32.27 -49.07 18.39
C ALA A 4 -31.81 -48.86 19.88
N PRO A 5 -31.20 -47.71 20.29
CA PRO A 5 -31.80 -46.35 20.25
C PRO A 5 -30.86 -45.16 19.86
N VAL A 6 -31.33 -44.17 19.06
CA VAL A 6 -31.85 -42.81 19.39
C VAL A 6 -30.82 -41.71 19.76
N ASN A 7 -30.62 -40.81 18.78
CA ASN A 7 -30.39 -39.34 18.77
C ASN A 7 -29.42 -38.63 19.72
N ARG A 8 -28.46 -37.89 19.11
CA ARG A 8 -28.25 -36.44 19.37
C ARG A 8 -27.94 -35.69 18.06
N PHE A 9 -28.70 -34.62 17.84
CA PHE A 9 -28.64 -33.65 16.74
C PHE A 9 -27.34 -32.84 16.74
N ARG A 10 -26.68 -32.72 15.58
CA ARG A 10 -25.93 -31.51 15.14
C ARG A 10 -26.04 -31.36 13.61
N SER A 11 -26.94 -30.45 13.22
CA SER A 11 -26.89 -29.52 12.08
C SER A 11 -26.13 -29.95 10.81
N CYS A 12 -26.89 -30.43 9.82
CA CYS A 12 -26.50 -30.54 8.42
C CYS A 12 -26.56 -29.17 7.72
N PHE A 13 -25.42 -28.65 7.29
CA PHE A 13 -25.31 -27.68 6.18
C PHE A 13 -23.99 -27.94 5.44
N SER A 14 -23.91 -29.08 4.76
CA SER A 14 -22.88 -29.39 3.75
C SER A 14 -23.19 -30.75 3.13
N ALA A 15 -24.21 -30.83 2.26
CA ALA A 15 -24.38 -31.95 1.31
C ALA A 15 -25.53 -31.69 0.31
N ILE A 16 -25.62 -30.50 -0.30
CA ILE A 16 -26.36 -30.32 -1.56
C ILE A 16 -25.61 -29.27 -2.41
N PHE A 17 -24.43 -29.61 -2.90
CA PHE A 17 -23.78 -28.90 -4.01
C PHE A 17 -22.86 -29.91 -4.74
N ALA A 18 -23.47 -30.93 -5.32
CA ALA A 18 -22.77 -31.88 -6.17
C ALA A 18 -23.69 -32.37 -7.29
N ALA A 19 -24.35 -31.45 -8.01
CA ALA A 19 -25.01 -31.71 -9.31
C ALA A 19 -25.53 -30.39 -9.94
N SER A 20 -24.68 -29.40 -10.12
CA SER A 20 -24.94 -28.27 -11.03
C SER A 20 -23.60 -27.58 -11.26
N GLY A 21 -23.16 -27.48 -12.52
CA GLY A 21 -21.89 -26.84 -12.91
C GLY A 21 -21.91 -25.32 -12.72
N VAL A 22 -22.15 -24.87 -11.49
CA VAL A 22 -22.02 -23.49 -11.05
C VAL A 22 -20.55 -23.32 -10.65
N ALA A 23 -19.87 -22.41 -11.34
CA ALA A 23 -18.54 -21.94 -10.97
C ALA A 23 -18.53 -21.62 -9.47
N ALA A 24 -17.47 -22.03 -8.76
CA ALA A 24 -17.27 -21.62 -7.37
C ALA A 24 -17.48 -20.10 -7.30
N ALA A 25 -18.43 -19.66 -6.47
CA ALA A 25 -18.60 -18.23 -6.21
C ALA A 25 -17.26 -17.74 -5.65
N GLU A 26 -16.56 -16.89 -6.40
CA GLU A 26 -15.39 -16.18 -5.88
C GLU A 26 -15.84 -15.48 -4.61
N GLU A 27 -15.20 -15.82 -3.49
CA GLU A 27 -15.43 -15.19 -2.21
C GLU A 27 -15.15 -13.69 -2.39
N LEU A 28 -16.20 -12.86 -2.30
CA LEU A 28 -16.06 -11.41 -2.45
C LEU A 28 -15.05 -10.91 -1.43
N VAL A 29 -14.00 -10.22 -1.90
CA VAL A 29 -13.01 -9.59 -1.01
C VAL A 29 -13.76 -8.66 -0.05
N PRO A 30 -13.61 -8.83 1.28
CA PRO A 30 -14.32 -8.02 2.25
C PRO A 30 -14.06 -6.53 2.02
N VAL A 31 -15.11 -5.71 2.13
CA VAL A 31 -15.01 -4.26 1.95
C VAL A 31 -14.56 -3.61 3.26
N PRO A 32 -13.43 -2.88 3.26
CA PRO A 32 -12.97 -2.11 4.41
C PRO A 32 -14.07 -1.22 5.01
N PRO A 33 -14.15 -1.06 6.34
CA PRO A 33 -15.15 -0.21 6.99
C PRO A 33 -15.29 1.16 6.32
N ASP A 34 -14.17 1.79 5.99
CA ASP A 34 -14.05 3.14 5.40
C ASP A 34 -14.64 3.27 4.00
N LEU A 35 -14.79 2.14 3.30
CA LEU A 35 -15.33 2.10 1.96
C LEU A 35 -16.83 1.74 1.96
N ARG A 36 -17.38 1.15 3.03
CA ARG A 36 -18.76 0.62 3.04
C ARG A 36 -19.82 1.66 2.72
N SER A 37 -19.60 2.91 3.15
CA SER A 37 -20.49 4.03 2.86
C SER A 37 -20.67 4.26 1.34
N TRP A 38 -19.63 4.03 0.53
CA TRP A 38 -19.70 4.14 -0.94
C TRP A 38 -20.60 3.10 -1.61
N PHE A 39 -20.89 1.99 -0.92
CA PHE A 39 -21.74 0.91 -1.44
C PHE A 39 -23.23 1.16 -1.16
N GLY A 40 -23.55 2.14 -0.32
CA GLY A 40 -24.92 2.63 -0.11
C GLY A 40 -25.27 3.83 -1.00
N VAL A 41 -24.34 4.30 -1.83
CA VAL A 41 -24.54 5.51 -2.65
C VAL A 41 -25.02 5.13 -4.05
N THR A 42 -26.28 5.45 -4.34
CA THR A 42 -26.80 5.37 -5.71
C THR A 42 -26.30 6.54 -6.55
N GLN A 43 -25.78 6.26 -7.75
CA GLN A 43 -25.33 7.31 -8.67
C GLN A 43 -26.46 7.81 -9.56
N HIS A 44 -26.93 9.03 -9.33
CA HIS A 44 -28.01 9.66 -10.10
C HIS A 44 -27.44 10.49 -11.26
N TRP A 45 -27.18 9.83 -12.39
CA TRP A 45 -26.64 10.48 -13.59
C TRP A 45 -27.73 11.11 -14.46
N GLU A 46 -27.73 12.43 -14.54
CA GLU A 46 -28.58 13.21 -15.45
C GLU A 46 -27.81 13.59 -16.71
N ARG A 47 -28.42 13.46 -17.89
CA ARG A 47 -27.81 13.96 -19.14
C ARG A 47 -27.88 15.49 -19.17
N ASP A 48 -26.74 16.14 -19.38
CA ASP A 48 -26.61 17.60 -19.22
C ASP A 48 -27.23 18.40 -20.39
N THR A 49 -27.40 17.78 -21.55
CA THR A 49 -27.78 18.41 -22.81
C THR A 49 -28.74 17.53 -23.61
N ASP A 50 -29.57 18.13 -24.47
CA ASP A 50 -30.47 17.39 -25.38
C ASP A 50 -29.82 17.00 -26.70
N SER A 51 -28.55 17.37 -26.92
CA SER A 51 -27.75 17.04 -28.11
C SER A 51 -26.30 16.75 -27.73
N PRO A 52 -25.49 16.14 -28.61
CA PRO A 52 -24.06 16.05 -28.42
C PRO A 52 -23.40 17.41 -28.16
N ILE A 53 -22.34 17.41 -27.36
CA ILE A 53 -21.59 18.62 -27.00
C ILE A 53 -20.48 18.91 -28.02
N VAL A 54 -20.02 17.87 -28.73
CA VAL A 54 -19.12 17.95 -29.89
C VAL A 54 -19.51 16.83 -30.87
N GLU A 55 -19.73 17.20 -32.13
CA GLU A 55 -20.06 16.31 -33.24
C GLU A 55 -18.90 16.15 -34.23
N LEU A 56 -19.06 15.27 -35.22
CA LEU A 56 -18.12 15.13 -36.33
C LEU A 56 -17.90 16.47 -37.05
N GLY A 57 -16.70 16.65 -37.58
CA GLY A 57 -16.39 17.80 -38.42
C GLY A 57 -17.07 17.75 -39.78
N GLU A 58 -17.03 18.86 -40.50
CA GLU A 58 -17.41 18.92 -41.90
C GLU A 58 -16.52 17.99 -42.74
N LYS A 59 -17.05 17.45 -43.84
CA LYS A 59 -16.28 16.60 -44.75
C LYS A 59 -15.06 17.35 -45.26
N GLY A 60 -13.85 16.92 -44.90
CA GLY A 60 -12.66 17.76 -45.10
C GLY A 60 -11.82 17.88 -43.84
N GLU A 61 -12.49 17.98 -42.71
CA GLU A 61 -11.86 18.22 -41.42
C GLU A 61 -11.21 16.95 -40.87
N PHE A 62 -10.22 17.12 -39.99
CA PHE A 62 -9.43 16.00 -39.46
C PHE A 62 -10.25 14.99 -38.66
N ASP A 63 -11.44 15.37 -38.20
CA ASP A 63 -12.37 14.59 -37.38
C ASP A 63 -13.72 14.35 -38.08
N ASP A 64 -13.73 14.38 -39.42
CA ASP A 64 -14.93 14.20 -40.26
C ASP A 64 -15.54 12.78 -40.23
N ARG A 65 -14.83 11.80 -39.65
CA ARG A 65 -15.28 10.39 -39.64
C ARG A 65 -15.26 9.75 -38.26
N HIS A 66 -14.29 10.03 -37.41
CA HIS A 66 -14.24 9.48 -36.07
C HIS A 66 -13.88 10.57 -35.07
N LEU A 67 -14.53 10.53 -33.91
CA LEU A 67 -14.30 11.48 -32.82
C LEU A 67 -14.56 10.80 -31.47
N PHE A 68 -13.58 10.76 -30.57
CA PHE A 68 -13.68 10.05 -29.28
C PHE A 68 -12.66 10.55 -28.22
N ALA A 69 -12.67 9.93 -27.03
CA ALA A 69 -11.74 10.19 -25.93
C ALA A 69 -11.69 11.65 -25.45
N PRO A 70 -12.81 12.17 -24.92
CA PRO A 70 -12.84 13.48 -24.30
C PRO A 70 -11.96 13.48 -23.06
N ALA A 71 -11.01 14.40 -23.00
CA ALA A 71 -10.17 14.66 -21.84
C ALA A 71 -10.29 16.13 -21.46
N VAL A 72 -11.18 16.39 -20.51
CA VAL A 72 -11.53 17.74 -20.07
C VAL A 72 -10.60 18.22 -18.96
N PHE A 73 -10.24 19.50 -19.04
CA PHE A 73 -9.46 20.23 -18.04
C PHE A 73 -10.02 21.65 -17.86
N ARG A 74 -9.73 22.27 -16.72
CA ARG A 74 -10.07 23.68 -16.47
C ARG A 74 -8.95 24.58 -16.96
N SER A 75 -9.32 25.74 -17.51
CA SER A 75 -8.39 26.79 -17.92
C SER A 75 -7.97 27.64 -16.71
N ASP A 76 -6.71 28.07 -16.69
CA ASP A 76 -6.17 28.90 -15.60
C ASP A 76 -6.58 30.38 -15.69
N SER A 77 -7.05 30.85 -16.86
CA SER A 77 -7.38 32.27 -17.11
C SER A 77 -8.86 32.62 -16.93
N GLY A 78 -9.69 31.71 -16.41
CA GLY A 78 -11.10 31.97 -16.07
C GLY A 78 -11.90 30.71 -15.75
N ASN A 79 -13.22 30.82 -15.61
CA ASN A 79 -14.14 29.69 -15.37
C ASN A 79 -14.33 28.75 -16.59
N GLY A 80 -13.44 28.81 -17.59
CA GLY A 80 -13.55 28.07 -18.83
C GLY A 80 -13.02 26.64 -18.76
N PHE A 81 -13.52 25.80 -19.67
CA PHE A 81 -13.15 24.41 -19.86
C PHE A 81 -12.42 24.23 -21.19
N GLY A 82 -11.35 23.44 -21.18
CA GLY A 82 -10.71 22.90 -22.36
C GLY A 82 -11.01 21.41 -22.51
N LEU A 83 -11.13 20.94 -23.74
CA LEU A 83 -11.42 19.57 -24.10
C LEU A 83 -10.42 19.11 -25.16
N PHE A 84 -9.52 18.20 -24.78
CA PHE A 84 -8.79 17.43 -25.76
C PHE A 84 -9.63 16.25 -26.24
N TYR A 85 -9.56 15.93 -27.52
CA TYR A 85 -10.25 14.77 -28.10
C TYR A 85 -9.45 14.17 -29.26
N CYS A 86 -9.75 12.94 -29.65
CA CYS A 86 -9.12 12.28 -30.79
C CYS A 86 -10.05 12.30 -32.01
N GLY A 87 -9.54 12.82 -33.12
CA GLY A 87 -10.25 12.88 -34.41
C GLY A 87 -9.50 12.15 -35.51
N SER A 88 -10.22 11.54 -36.47
CA SER A 88 -9.59 11.01 -37.68
C SER A 88 -10.52 11.05 -38.89
N ARG A 89 -9.91 10.92 -40.07
CA ARG A 89 -10.55 10.82 -41.38
C ARG A 89 -10.45 9.42 -41.97
N GLY A 90 -11.20 9.18 -43.03
CA GLY A 90 -11.05 8.00 -43.88
C GLY A 90 -11.68 6.72 -43.31
N ALA A 91 -11.56 5.62 -44.06
CA ALA A 91 -12.11 4.34 -43.64
C ALA A 91 -11.38 3.79 -42.40
N VAL A 92 -12.04 2.89 -41.66
CA VAL A 92 -11.49 2.28 -40.45
C VAL A 92 -10.06 1.78 -40.68
N LYS A 93 -9.79 1.04 -41.76
CA LYS A 93 -8.46 0.48 -42.06
C LYS A 93 -7.35 1.50 -42.35
N ASP A 94 -7.69 2.74 -42.74
CA ASP A 94 -6.74 3.76 -43.18
C ASP A 94 -6.61 4.92 -42.18
N ARG A 95 -7.32 4.82 -41.04
CA ARG A 95 -7.46 5.92 -40.08
C ARG A 95 -6.16 6.19 -39.32
N VAL A 96 -5.81 7.47 -39.21
CA VAL A 96 -4.79 7.98 -38.28
C VAL A 96 -5.45 9.01 -37.37
N PHE A 97 -5.42 8.79 -36.07
CA PHE A 97 -5.98 9.75 -35.12
C PHE A 97 -5.00 10.85 -34.77
N HIS A 98 -5.52 12.07 -34.73
CA HIS A 98 -4.83 13.27 -34.28
C HIS A 98 -5.55 13.87 -33.08
N LEU A 99 -4.82 14.69 -32.31
CA LEU A 99 -5.40 15.40 -31.17
C LEU A 99 -6.12 16.66 -31.65
N GLY A 100 -7.38 16.82 -31.26
CA GLY A 100 -8.15 18.04 -31.37
C GLY A 100 -8.25 18.78 -30.04
N LEU A 101 -8.54 20.07 -30.12
CA LEU A 101 -8.85 20.95 -29.00
C LEU A 101 -10.22 21.60 -29.24
N ALA A 102 -11.03 21.67 -28.19
CA ALA A 102 -12.21 22.51 -28.12
C ALA A 102 -12.24 23.25 -26.77
N THR A 103 -12.89 24.41 -26.72
CA THR A 103 -12.99 25.23 -25.50
C THR A 103 -14.43 25.67 -25.26
N GLY A 104 -14.79 25.89 -23.99
CA GLY A 104 -16.15 26.15 -23.56
C GLY A 104 -16.23 26.93 -22.26
N PRO A 105 -17.34 27.62 -21.97
CA PRO A 105 -17.47 28.42 -20.75
C PRO A 105 -17.91 27.62 -19.52
N ASP A 106 -18.57 26.48 -19.70
CA ASP A 106 -19.31 25.80 -18.61
C ASP A 106 -19.17 24.27 -18.59
N GLY A 107 -18.40 23.72 -19.53
CA GLY A 107 -18.21 22.28 -19.69
C GLY A 107 -19.39 21.57 -20.35
N ARG A 108 -20.38 22.31 -20.86
CA ARG A 108 -21.55 21.79 -21.59
C ARG A 108 -21.55 22.23 -23.04
N VAL A 109 -21.07 23.45 -23.31
CA VAL A 109 -20.92 23.97 -24.67
C VAL A 109 -19.45 24.05 -25.03
N PHE A 110 -19.05 23.43 -26.14
CA PHE A 110 -17.67 23.45 -26.64
C PHE A 110 -17.60 23.91 -28.09
N HIS A 111 -16.61 24.75 -28.39
CA HIS A 111 -16.29 25.21 -29.73
C HIS A 111 -14.95 24.64 -30.17
N LYS A 112 -14.91 23.96 -31.32
CA LYS A 112 -13.67 23.41 -31.87
C LYS A 112 -12.69 24.54 -32.22
N SER A 113 -11.42 24.33 -31.89
CA SER A 113 -10.36 25.27 -32.29
C SER A 113 -10.21 25.30 -33.82
N PRO A 114 -10.10 26.49 -34.43
CA PRO A 114 -9.79 26.61 -35.86
C PRO A 114 -8.37 26.11 -36.19
N ALA A 115 -7.49 25.97 -35.20
CA ALA A 115 -6.14 25.45 -35.37
C ALA A 115 -6.06 23.91 -35.36
N ASN A 116 -7.21 23.21 -35.42
CA ASN A 116 -7.24 21.77 -35.36
C ASN A 116 -6.72 21.10 -36.67
N PRO A 117 -6.05 19.93 -36.59
CA PRO A 117 -5.71 19.20 -35.37
C PRO A 117 -4.63 19.91 -34.56
N ALA A 118 -4.85 20.00 -33.24
CA ALA A 118 -3.94 20.63 -32.29
C ALA A 118 -2.58 19.92 -32.22
N LEU A 119 -2.53 18.59 -32.37
CA LEU A 119 -1.27 17.83 -32.40
C LEU A 119 -1.34 16.63 -33.35
N ARG A 120 -0.28 16.46 -34.14
CA ARG A 120 -0.01 15.28 -34.97
C ARG A 120 1.18 14.51 -34.41
N PHE A 121 1.21 13.20 -34.63
CA PHE A 121 2.34 12.37 -34.26
C PHE A 121 3.01 11.80 -35.53
N ASP A 122 3.92 12.59 -36.07
CA ASP A 122 4.74 12.21 -37.21
C ASP A 122 6.04 11.57 -36.70
N SER A 123 6.25 10.30 -37.02
CA SER A 123 7.43 9.51 -36.64
C SER A 123 8.27 9.19 -37.89
N PRO A 124 9.58 8.93 -37.75
CA PRO A 124 10.40 8.50 -38.88
C PRO A 124 9.87 7.25 -39.60
N ASP A 125 9.15 6.39 -38.88
CA ASP A 125 8.54 5.16 -39.41
C ASP A 125 7.17 5.40 -40.08
N GLY A 126 6.68 6.64 -40.11
CA GLY A 126 5.36 7.00 -40.61
C GLY A 126 4.45 7.65 -39.55
N PRO A 127 3.25 8.10 -39.94
CA PRO A 127 2.31 8.74 -39.03
C PRO A 127 1.73 7.73 -38.02
N LYS A 128 1.70 8.09 -36.74
CA LYS A 128 1.10 7.27 -35.67
C LYS A 128 -0.18 7.91 -35.15
N SER A 129 -1.12 7.08 -34.72
CA SER A 129 -2.36 7.55 -34.10
C SER A 129 -2.10 8.01 -32.67
N ILE A 130 -2.56 9.20 -32.33
CA ILE A 130 -2.74 9.67 -30.94
C ILE A 130 -4.11 9.19 -30.46
N LEU A 131 -4.14 8.44 -29.35
CA LEU A 131 -5.33 7.87 -28.75
C LEU A 131 -5.41 8.26 -27.26
N THR A 132 -6.63 8.49 -26.77
CA THR A 132 -6.91 8.60 -25.33
C THR A 132 -5.96 9.56 -24.61
N PRO A 133 -6.04 10.88 -24.90
CA PRO A 133 -5.28 11.89 -24.18
C PRO A 133 -5.60 11.87 -22.69
N CYS A 134 -4.59 12.10 -21.87
CA CYS A 134 -4.64 12.16 -20.42
C CYS A 134 -3.85 13.39 -19.95
N PRO A 135 -4.48 14.58 -19.91
CA PRO A 135 -3.85 15.77 -19.37
C PRO A 135 -3.58 15.54 -17.88
N VAL A 136 -2.42 15.98 -17.42
CA VAL A 136 -2.09 15.97 -15.99
C VAL A 136 -2.89 17.11 -15.34
N ARG A 137 -3.67 16.78 -14.32
CA ARG A 137 -4.54 17.72 -13.64
C ARG A 137 -4.25 17.80 -12.15
N ASP A 138 -4.49 18.97 -11.57
CA ASP A 138 -4.56 19.13 -10.12
C ASP A 138 -5.89 18.57 -9.57
N GLU A 139 -6.06 18.61 -8.25
CA GLU A 139 -7.27 18.14 -7.55
C GLU A 139 -8.54 18.93 -7.94
N HIS A 140 -8.39 20.12 -8.53
CA HIS A 140 -9.47 20.95 -9.03
C HIS A 140 -9.73 20.77 -10.53
N GLY A 141 -8.99 19.89 -11.21
CA GLY A 141 -9.13 19.62 -12.63
C GLY A 141 -8.42 20.62 -13.56
N ARG A 142 -7.58 21.52 -13.04
CA ARG A 142 -6.76 22.45 -13.84
C ARG A 142 -5.53 21.75 -14.40
N LEU A 143 -4.99 22.22 -15.52
CA LEU A 143 -3.76 21.65 -16.07
C LEU A 143 -2.60 21.89 -15.11
N CYS A 144 -1.88 20.82 -14.75
CA CYS A 144 -0.62 21.00 -14.05
C CYS A 144 0.46 21.48 -15.02
N GLU A 145 1.03 22.65 -14.73
CA GLU A 145 2.25 23.12 -15.36
C GLU A 145 3.49 22.66 -14.59
N ILE A 146 4.50 22.19 -15.31
CA ILE A 146 5.83 21.90 -14.76
C ILE A 146 6.83 22.72 -15.57
N ASP A 147 7.59 23.56 -14.89
CA ASP A 147 8.53 24.50 -15.49
C ASP A 147 7.90 25.37 -16.60
N GLY A 148 6.65 25.80 -16.38
CA GLY A 148 5.88 26.65 -17.31
C GLY A 148 5.31 25.92 -18.53
N ALA A 149 5.20 24.59 -18.48
CA ALA A 149 4.59 23.80 -19.55
C ALA A 149 3.54 22.81 -19.00
N ALA A 150 2.36 22.82 -19.60
CA ALA A 150 1.33 21.81 -19.38
C ALA A 150 1.82 20.44 -19.87
N MET A 151 1.46 19.38 -19.14
CA MET A 151 1.87 18.02 -19.49
C MET A 151 0.70 17.15 -19.92
N LEU A 152 0.90 16.44 -21.02
CA LEU A 152 -0.07 15.53 -21.60
C LEU A 152 0.56 14.15 -21.83
N TYR A 153 -0.12 13.12 -21.33
CA TYR A 153 0.16 11.73 -21.70
C TYR A 153 -0.88 11.25 -22.69
N PHE A 154 -0.53 10.26 -23.52
CA PHE A 154 -1.49 9.63 -24.42
C PHE A 154 -1.01 8.24 -24.81
N SER A 155 -1.97 7.38 -25.21
CA SER A 155 -1.66 6.12 -25.87
C SER A 155 -1.41 6.39 -27.35
N ALA A 156 -0.42 5.75 -27.95
CA ALA A 156 -0.19 5.80 -29.39
C ALA A 156 -0.23 4.41 -29.98
N THR A 157 -0.62 4.31 -31.25
CA THR A 157 -0.54 3.06 -32.00
C THR A 157 -0.34 3.33 -33.49
N ASP A 158 0.28 2.40 -34.17
CA ASP A 158 0.24 2.30 -35.62
C ASP A 158 -0.73 1.18 -35.99
N PHE A 159 -1.88 1.53 -36.57
CA PHE A 159 -2.88 0.54 -36.99
C PHE A 159 -2.42 -0.30 -38.19
N GLN A 160 -1.35 0.11 -38.88
CA GLN A 160 -0.71 -0.70 -39.92
C GLN A 160 0.33 -1.66 -39.35
N ASP A 161 0.81 -1.45 -38.11
CA ASP A 161 1.68 -2.42 -37.44
C ASP A 161 0.85 -3.69 -37.14
N PRO A 162 1.18 -4.86 -37.73
CA PRO A 162 0.45 -6.10 -37.48
C PRO A 162 0.54 -6.55 -36.02
N LYS A 163 1.50 -6.03 -35.25
CA LYS A 163 1.60 -6.27 -33.81
C LYS A 163 0.63 -5.40 -33.00
N GLY A 164 -0.01 -4.40 -33.61
CA GLY A 164 -1.02 -3.55 -33.00
C GLY A 164 -0.55 -2.90 -31.70
N ARG A 165 0.73 -2.53 -31.61
CA ARG A 165 1.34 -2.09 -30.34
C ARG A 165 0.73 -0.79 -29.87
N HIS A 166 0.31 -0.77 -28.62
CA HIS A 166 -0.13 0.41 -27.91
C HIS A 166 0.97 0.87 -26.96
N THR A 167 1.45 2.10 -27.12
CA THR A 167 2.54 2.65 -26.33
C THR A 167 2.13 3.92 -25.60
N LEU A 168 2.59 4.11 -24.37
CA LEU A 168 2.44 5.37 -23.65
C LEU A 168 3.48 6.38 -24.15
N HIS A 169 3.03 7.59 -24.44
CA HIS A 169 3.90 8.73 -24.76
C HIS A 169 3.54 9.93 -23.89
N ARG A 170 4.48 10.87 -23.82
CA ARG A 170 4.34 12.15 -23.15
C ARG A 170 4.73 13.29 -24.07
N VAL A 171 4.06 14.41 -23.92
CA VAL A 171 4.41 15.68 -24.54
C VAL A 171 4.15 16.81 -23.56
N THR A 172 4.97 17.86 -23.63
CA THR A 172 4.73 19.10 -22.90
C THR A 172 4.30 20.20 -23.87
N ALA A 173 3.52 21.16 -23.38
CA ALA A 173 3.00 22.25 -24.19
C ALA A 173 2.99 23.56 -23.42
N VAL A 174 3.38 24.64 -24.09
CA VAL A 174 3.26 25.99 -23.53
C VAL A 174 1.92 26.56 -24.00
N PRO A 175 1.02 26.98 -23.10
CA PRO A 175 -0.21 27.66 -23.48
C PRO A 175 0.07 28.94 -24.29
N THR A 176 -0.72 29.22 -25.31
CA THR A 176 -0.65 30.43 -26.13
C THR A 176 -2.05 31.02 -26.32
N ALA A 177 -2.15 32.26 -26.80
CA ALA A 177 -3.44 32.87 -27.15
C ALA A 177 -4.20 32.09 -28.23
N GLU A 178 -3.50 31.31 -29.05
CA GLU A 178 -4.04 30.51 -30.15
C GLU A 178 -4.25 29.02 -29.78
N GLY A 179 -3.93 28.62 -28.55
CA GLY A 179 -4.04 27.25 -28.06
C GLY A 179 -2.77 26.79 -27.35
N PHE A 180 -2.00 25.90 -27.99
CA PHE A 180 -0.81 25.29 -27.38
C PHE A 180 0.34 25.21 -28.37
N ARG A 181 1.54 25.56 -27.90
CA ARG A 181 2.79 25.26 -28.60
C ARG A 181 3.40 23.99 -28.03
N TRP A 182 3.36 22.92 -28.80
CA TRP A 182 3.81 21.58 -28.40
C TRP A 182 5.30 21.38 -28.54
N ASN A 183 5.92 20.74 -27.55
CA ASN A 183 7.28 20.25 -27.63
C ASN A 183 7.33 18.87 -28.32
N ARG A 184 8.54 18.33 -28.48
CA ARG A 184 8.74 17.01 -29.08
C ARG A 184 8.10 15.91 -28.24
N ILE A 185 7.34 15.03 -28.89
CA ILE A 185 6.77 13.81 -28.30
C ILE A 185 7.91 12.88 -27.83
N SER A 186 7.78 12.31 -26.64
CA SER A 186 8.76 11.38 -26.08
C SER A 186 8.87 10.08 -26.89
N PRO A 187 9.98 9.33 -26.77
CA PRO A 187 9.97 7.89 -27.06
C PRO A 187 8.87 7.14 -26.27
N PRO A 188 8.52 5.91 -26.66
CA PRO A 188 7.64 5.05 -25.87
C PRO A 188 8.12 4.93 -24.41
N LEU A 189 7.22 5.21 -23.47
CA LEU A 189 7.49 5.15 -22.03
C LEU A 189 7.00 3.84 -21.40
N LEU A 190 5.99 3.21 -22.00
CA LEU A 190 5.42 1.94 -21.56
C LEU A 190 4.76 1.22 -22.75
N GLU A 191 4.91 -0.09 -22.84
CA GLU A 191 4.27 -0.94 -23.87
C GLU A 191 2.94 -1.49 -23.35
N GLY A 192 2.03 -1.84 -24.27
CA GLY A 192 0.71 -2.39 -23.93
C GLY A 192 -0.25 -1.42 -23.26
N CYS A 193 0.06 -0.12 -23.28
CA CYS A 193 -0.68 0.89 -22.53
C CYS A 193 -1.77 1.56 -23.38
N TYR A 194 -3.02 1.22 -23.12
CA TYR A 194 -4.19 1.87 -23.71
C TYR A 194 -5.01 2.62 -22.66
N ALA A 195 -5.63 3.74 -23.05
CA ALA A 195 -6.49 4.55 -22.18
C ALA A 195 -5.88 4.87 -20.80
N PRO A 196 -4.77 5.63 -20.76
CA PRO A 196 -4.14 6.01 -19.51
C PRO A 196 -5.02 6.97 -18.70
N SER A 197 -5.01 6.80 -17.38
CA SER A 197 -5.55 7.73 -16.38
C SER A 197 -4.48 7.97 -15.33
N LEU A 198 -4.20 9.24 -15.05
CA LEU A 198 -3.04 9.63 -14.26
C LEU A 198 -3.45 10.55 -13.10
N VAL A 199 -2.91 10.25 -11.92
CA VAL A 199 -3.00 11.08 -10.72
C VAL A 199 -1.58 11.37 -10.24
N LYS A 200 -1.30 12.62 -9.88
CA LYS A 200 -0.03 13.03 -9.28
C LYS A 200 -0.26 13.53 -7.86
N ILE A 201 0.46 12.98 -6.88
CA ILE A 201 0.40 13.40 -5.48
C ILE A 201 1.82 13.66 -4.99
N GLY A 202 2.11 14.89 -4.57
CA GLY A 202 3.47 15.30 -4.26
C GLY A 202 4.43 14.98 -5.40
N ARG A 203 5.50 14.21 -5.14
CA ARG A 203 6.44 13.74 -6.18
C ARG A 203 6.02 12.49 -6.95
N LEU A 204 5.00 11.77 -6.49
CA LEU A 204 4.64 10.46 -7.02
C LEU A 204 3.60 10.58 -8.15
N TRP A 205 3.93 9.99 -9.28
CA TRP A 205 3.06 9.81 -10.44
C TRP A 205 2.45 8.42 -10.40
N GLN A 206 1.13 8.34 -10.49
CA GLN A 206 0.38 7.09 -10.49
C GLN A 206 -0.45 6.99 -11.76
N LEU A 207 -0.30 5.90 -12.49
CA LEU A 207 -0.94 5.63 -13.78
C LEU A 207 -1.77 4.36 -13.68
N TRP A 208 -3.03 4.44 -14.06
CA TRP A 208 -3.90 3.30 -14.33
C TRP A 208 -4.17 3.23 -15.83
N TYR A 209 -4.15 2.03 -16.40
CA TYR A 209 -4.32 1.87 -17.84
C TYR A 209 -4.95 0.52 -18.18
N THR A 210 -5.52 0.45 -19.38
CA THR A 210 -5.99 -0.79 -19.99
C THR A 210 -4.80 -1.52 -20.60
N ASP A 211 -4.48 -2.70 -20.08
CA ASP A 211 -3.47 -3.59 -20.65
C ASP A 211 -4.07 -4.35 -21.84
N VAL A 212 -3.48 -4.14 -23.01
CA VAL A 212 -3.91 -4.74 -24.28
C VAL A 212 -2.90 -5.78 -24.80
N THR A 213 -1.96 -6.23 -23.97
CA THR A 213 -0.97 -7.25 -24.33
C THR A 213 -1.55 -8.67 -24.42
N GLY A 214 -2.74 -8.88 -23.87
CA GLY A 214 -3.45 -10.16 -23.91
C GLY A 214 -4.97 -10.00 -23.87
N GLU A 215 -5.68 -11.13 -24.03
CA GLU A 215 -7.13 -11.21 -23.84
C GLU A 215 -7.44 -12.06 -22.60
N PRO A 216 -8.44 -11.67 -21.77
CA PRO A 216 -9.21 -10.43 -21.86
C PRO A 216 -8.36 -9.19 -21.54
N TRP A 217 -8.78 -8.01 -22.01
CA TRP A 217 -8.15 -6.76 -21.55
C TRP A 217 -8.48 -6.52 -20.07
N ILE A 218 -7.46 -6.15 -19.31
CA ILE A 218 -7.50 -5.94 -17.85
C ILE A 218 -6.96 -4.57 -17.50
N LEU A 219 -7.12 -4.14 -16.25
CA LEU A 219 -6.55 -2.89 -15.78
C LEU A 219 -5.27 -3.12 -14.98
N ARG A 220 -4.26 -2.29 -15.23
CA ARG A 220 -2.97 -2.30 -14.53
C ARG A 220 -2.63 -0.94 -13.96
N LYS A 221 -1.73 -0.94 -12.98
CA LYS A 221 -1.15 0.26 -12.37
C LYS A 221 0.36 0.31 -12.62
N ALA A 222 0.88 1.51 -12.84
CA ALA A 222 2.30 1.81 -12.82
C ALA A 222 2.59 3.09 -12.02
N GLU A 223 3.80 3.19 -11.46
CA GLU A 223 4.25 4.35 -10.69
C GLU A 223 5.55 4.94 -11.24
N SER A 224 5.74 6.25 -11.06
CA SER A 224 6.97 6.96 -11.43
C SER A 224 7.26 8.10 -10.47
N THR A 225 8.52 8.47 -10.29
CA THR A 225 8.92 9.68 -9.55
C THR A 225 9.44 10.79 -10.46
N ASP A 226 9.65 10.50 -11.75
CA ASP A 226 10.15 11.44 -12.76
C ASP A 226 9.17 11.64 -13.94
N GLY A 227 8.07 10.89 -13.95
CA GLY A 227 7.08 10.87 -15.03
C GLY A 227 7.61 10.29 -16.35
N LEU A 228 8.79 9.68 -16.37
CA LEU A 228 9.48 9.13 -17.54
C LEU A 228 9.68 7.62 -17.41
N LYS A 229 10.16 7.16 -16.26
CA LYS A 229 10.42 5.75 -15.97
C LYS A 229 9.30 5.20 -15.11
N TRP A 230 8.61 4.19 -15.63
CA TRP A 230 7.43 3.61 -15.00
C TRP A 230 7.73 2.21 -14.47
N SER A 231 7.37 1.97 -13.21
CA SER A 231 7.41 0.65 -12.57
C SER A 231 6.00 0.08 -12.55
N VAL A 232 5.76 -1.00 -13.30
CA VAL A 232 4.45 -1.66 -13.38
C VAL A 232 4.26 -2.59 -12.18
N HIS A 233 3.09 -2.52 -11.53
CA HIS A 233 2.73 -3.47 -10.48
C HIS A 233 2.60 -4.89 -11.08
N PRO A 234 3.14 -5.95 -10.44
CA PRO A 234 3.22 -7.27 -11.05
C PRO A 234 1.85 -7.92 -11.30
N GLU A 235 0.86 -7.64 -10.45
CA GLU A 235 -0.52 -8.11 -10.61
C GLU A 235 -1.41 -7.04 -11.25
N PRO A 236 -2.44 -7.44 -12.02
CA PRO A 236 -3.48 -6.52 -12.44
C PRO A 236 -4.24 -5.99 -11.23
N VAL A 237 -4.71 -4.74 -11.34
CA VAL A 237 -5.50 -4.12 -10.27
C VAL A 237 -7.00 -4.37 -10.45
N MET A 238 -7.42 -4.76 -11.66
CA MET A 238 -8.80 -5.15 -11.91
C MET A 238 -8.93 -6.10 -13.11
N THR A 239 -9.71 -7.16 -12.94
CA THR A 239 -10.04 -8.19 -13.93
C THR A 239 -11.56 -8.32 -14.05
N LEU A 240 -12.08 -9.11 -15.00
CA LEU A 240 -13.52 -9.32 -15.16
C LEU A 240 -14.03 -10.24 -14.05
N THR A 241 -14.91 -9.74 -13.18
CA THR A 241 -15.42 -10.45 -12.01
C THR A 241 -16.92 -10.26 -11.77
N GLN A 242 -17.57 -9.33 -12.48
CA GLN A 242 -19.02 -9.09 -12.34
C GLN A 242 -19.80 -9.57 -13.55
N ALA A 243 -21.01 -10.09 -13.32
CA ALA A 243 -21.83 -10.75 -14.35
C ALA A 243 -22.22 -9.85 -15.55
N TRP A 244 -22.19 -8.52 -15.38
CA TRP A 244 -22.51 -7.58 -16.47
C TRP A 244 -21.34 -7.37 -17.44
N GLU A 245 -20.11 -7.70 -17.02
CA GLU A 245 -18.87 -7.45 -17.76
C GLU A 245 -18.67 -8.53 -18.81
N LYS A 246 -18.23 -8.14 -20.01
CA LYS A 246 -17.99 -9.10 -21.08
C LYS A 246 -16.76 -8.78 -21.89
N GLY A 247 -15.91 -9.79 -22.02
CA GLY A 247 -14.73 -9.81 -22.90
C GLY A 247 -13.56 -8.96 -22.41
N ARG A 248 -13.77 -7.70 -21.99
CA ARG A 248 -12.71 -6.72 -21.74
C ARG A 248 -13.10 -5.67 -20.71
N LEU A 249 -12.12 -5.18 -19.96
CA LEU A 249 -12.19 -3.91 -19.23
C LEU A 249 -11.40 -2.85 -19.98
N PHE A 250 -11.89 -1.60 -20.03
CA PHE A 250 -11.21 -0.52 -20.75
C PHE A 250 -11.57 0.88 -20.22
N TYR A 251 -10.79 1.89 -20.62
CA TYR A 251 -11.01 3.30 -20.27
C TYR A 251 -11.16 3.54 -18.76
N PRO A 252 -10.19 3.17 -17.92
CA PRO A 252 -10.21 3.63 -16.54
C PRO A 252 -10.11 5.16 -16.50
N HIS A 253 -10.91 5.78 -15.65
CA HIS A 253 -10.71 7.16 -15.22
C HIS A 253 -10.72 7.18 -13.69
N VAL A 254 -9.56 7.51 -13.12
CA VAL A 254 -9.31 7.53 -11.68
C VAL A 254 -9.32 8.97 -11.18
N LEU A 255 -10.09 9.21 -10.12
CA LEU A 255 -10.11 10.45 -9.36
C LEU A 255 -9.61 10.20 -7.93
N LYS A 256 -8.83 11.15 -7.42
CA LYS A 256 -8.42 11.24 -6.01
C LYS A 256 -8.82 12.63 -5.52
N PRO A 257 -10.04 12.78 -4.97
CA PRO A 257 -10.62 14.09 -4.65
C PRO A 257 -9.91 14.85 -3.51
N GLY A 258 -8.99 14.20 -2.80
CA GLY A 258 -8.15 14.77 -1.76
C GLY A 258 -7.19 13.72 -1.20
N PRO A 259 -6.22 14.14 -0.36
CA PRO A 259 -5.21 13.23 0.22
C PRO A 259 -5.83 12.09 1.04
N ASP A 260 -6.87 12.38 1.82
CA ASP A 260 -7.51 11.41 2.74
C ASP A 260 -8.73 10.69 2.11
N ALA A 261 -9.18 11.12 0.93
CA ALA A 261 -10.34 10.52 0.25
C ALA A 261 -9.95 9.22 -0.46
N PRO A 262 -10.81 8.20 -0.56
CA PRO A 262 -10.50 7.03 -1.36
C PRO A 262 -10.32 7.37 -2.85
N TYR A 263 -9.59 6.52 -3.55
CA TYR A 263 -9.54 6.53 -5.01
C TYR A 263 -10.89 6.07 -5.57
N LEU A 264 -11.39 6.80 -6.56
CA LEU A 264 -12.63 6.51 -7.27
C LEU A 264 -12.30 6.18 -8.72
N MET A 265 -12.88 5.11 -9.27
CA MET A 265 -12.68 4.72 -10.66
C MET A 265 -14.00 4.48 -11.36
N TRP A 266 -14.15 5.07 -12.53
CA TRP A 266 -15.11 4.63 -13.53
C TRP A 266 -14.37 3.88 -14.64
N TYR A 267 -14.95 2.79 -15.12
CA TYR A 267 -14.34 1.93 -16.13
C TYR A 267 -15.39 1.37 -17.08
N GLY A 268 -15.02 1.08 -18.32
CA GLY A 268 -15.90 0.53 -19.33
C GLY A 268 -15.78 -0.99 -19.49
N SER A 269 -16.90 -1.62 -19.86
CA SER A 269 -16.93 -2.99 -20.42
C SER A 269 -18.08 -3.10 -21.43
N TYR A 270 -18.10 -4.19 -22.19
CA TYR A 270 -19.28 -4.58 -22.97
C TYR A 270 -20.35 -5.17 -22.05
N LEU A 271 -21.62 -4.97 -22.38
CA LEU A 271 -22.72 -5.58 -21.65
C LEU A 271 -22.81 -7.08 -21.98
N ALA A 272 -22.76 -7.93 -20.96
CA ALA A 272 -22.95 -9.38 -21.11
C ALA A 272 -24.30 -9.76 -21.72
N THR A 273 -25.33 -8.93 -21.53
CA THR A 273 -26.66 -9.12 -22.12
C THR A 273 -26.76 -8.69 -23.58
N ASP A 274 -25.83 -7.86 -24.05
CA ASP A 274 -25.81 -7.30 -25.41
C ASP A 274 -24.40 -6.76 -25.71
N GLU A 275 -23.55 -7.59 -26.31
CA GLU A 275 -22.15 -7.24 -26.61
C GLU A 275 -22.01 -6.12 -27.65
N SER A 276 -23.11 -5.72 -28.31
CA SER A 276 -23.13 -4.53 -29.16
C SER A 276 -23.21 -3.22 -28.37
N LYS A 277 -23.28 -3.29 -27.03
CA LYS A 277 -23.39 -2.14 -26.14
C LYS A 277 -22.27 -2.09 -25.12
N THR A 278 -21.89 -0.87 -24.74
CA THR A 278 -20.94 -0.62 -23.66
C THR A 278 -21.59 0.14 -22.51
N ALA A 279 -21.07 -0.05 -21.30
CA ALA A 279 -21.53 0.64 -20.10
C ALA A 279 -20.35 0.95 -19.17
N LEU A 280 -20.57 1.82 -18.17
CA LEU A 280 -19.58 2.13 -17.16
C LEU A 280 -19.90 1.44 -15.83
N GLY A 281 -18.90 0.77 -15.26
CA GLY A 281 -18.87 0.37 -13.87
C GLY A 281 -18.14 1.40 -13.01
N PHE A 282 -18.35 1.29 -11.70
CA PHE A 282 -17.71 2.07 -10.66
C PHE A 282 -16.97 1.16 -9.68
N ALA A 283 -15.83 1.61 -9.19
CA ALA A 283 -15.04 0.94 -8.15
C ALA A 283 -14.36 1.97 -7.23
N VAL A 284 -14.11 1.57 -5.99
CA VAL A 284 -13.41 2.38 -4.98
C VAL A 284 -12.23 1.64 -4.38
N SER A 285 -11.21 2.37 -3.94
CA SER A 285 -9.98 1.80 -3.37
C SER A 285 -9.32 2.75 -2.37
N LEU A 286 -8.73 2.21 -1.29
CA LEU A 286 -7.91 3.00 -0.36
C LEU A 286 -6.49 3.24 -0.88
N ASP A 287 -5.95 2.30 -1.67
CA ASP A 287 -4.53 2.24 -2.04
C ASP A 287 -4.28 2.33 -3.57
N GLY A 288 -5.36 2.33 -4.36
CA GLY A 288 -5.31 2.30 -5.82
C GLY A 288 -4.80 0.99 -6.41
N LEU A 289 -4.57 -0.04 -5.59
CA LEU A 289 -4.13 -1.38 -5.96
C LEU A 289 -5.27 -2.39 -5.84
N LEU A 290 -5.92 -2.44 -4.68
CA LEU A 290 -7.08 -3.30 -4.41
C LEU A 290 -8.37 -2.52 -4.63
N TRP A 291 -9.12 -2.88 -5.67
CA TRP A 291 -10.36 -2.20 -6.06
C TRP A 291 -11.59 -3.01 -5.70
N HIS A 292 -12.55 -2.37 -5.04
CA HIS A 292 -13.85 -2.94 -4.73
C HIS A 292 -14.90 -2.38 -5.69
N LYS A 293 -15.45 -3.25 -6.55
CA LYS A 293 -16.45 -2.88 -7.55
C LYS A 293 -17.84 -2.72 -6.92
N HIS A 294 -18.56 -1.69 -7.32
CA HIS A 294 -19.91 -1.44 -6.84
C HIS A 294 -20.87 -2.58 -7.26
N PRO A 295 -21.72 -3.10 -6.35
CA PRO A 295 -22.58 -4.25 -6.61
C PRO A 295 -23.68 -3.95 -7.62
N GLU A 296 -24.12 -2.69 -7.71
CA GLU A 296 -25.15 -2.25 -8.67
C GLU A 296 -24.59 -1.92 -10.06
N ASN A 297 -23.32 -2.23 -10.33
CA ASN A 297 -22.74 -2.00 -11.64
C ASN A 297 -23.52 -2.74 -12.77
N PRO A 298 -23.57 -2.15 -13.98
CA PRO A 298 -23.00 -0.86 -14.34
C PRO A 298 -23.82 0.32 -13.82
N VAL A 299 -23.16 1.42 -13.48
CA VAL A 299 -23.76 2.65 -12.97
C VAL A 299 -24.18 3.62 -14.08
N PHE A 300 -23.69 3.45 -15.30
CA PHE A 300 -24.02 4.31 -16.45
C PHE A 300 -24.25 3.46 -17.70
N ARG A 301 -25.44 3.57 -18.29
CA ARG A 301 -25.86 2.78 -19.47
C ARG A 301 -26.22 3.67 -20.66
N PRO A 302 -26.16 3.14 -21.89
CA PRO A 302 -26.74 3.76 -23.07
C PRO A 302 -28.22 4.09 -22.88
N ASP A 303 -28.65 5.23 -23.40
CA ASP A 303 -30.07 5.62 -23.39
C ASP A 303 -30.70 5.30 -24.77
N PRO A 304 -31.61 4.32 -24.87
CA PRO A 304 -32.25 3.99 -26.13
C PRO A 304 -33.13 5.13 -26.67
N ALA A 305 -33.58 6.08 -25.83
CA ALA A 305 -34.36 7.23 -26.26
C ALA A 305 -33.51 8.32 -26.94
N ARG A 306 -32.17 8.26 -26.81
CA ARG A 306 -31.22 9.21 -27.40
C ARG A 306 -30.42 8.51 -28.51
N PRO A 307 -30.82 8.63 -29.80
CA PRO A 307 -30.27 7.81 -30.88
C PRO A 307 -28.75 7.82 -31.00
N TRP A 308 -28.11 8.96 -30.68
CA TRP A 308 -26.67 9.14 -30.79
C TRP A 308 -25.85 8.42 -29.72
N GLU A 309 -26.46 8.00 -28.61
CA GLU A 309 -25.80 7.28 -27.52
C GLU A 309 -26.50 5.97 -27.15
N SER A 310 -27.35 5.47 -28.05
CA SER A 310 -28.15 4.27 -27.83
C SER A 310 -27.34 2.98 -27.63
N HIS A 311 -26.04 2.96 -27.96
CA HIS A 311 -25.22 1.75 -27.86
C HIS A 311 -23.93 1.91 -27.04
N TYR A 312 -23.17 2.99 -27.21
CA TYR A 312 -21.92 3.18 -26.47
C TYR A 312 -21.97 4.45 -25.64
N VAL A 313 -21.44 4.39 -24.43
CA VAL A 313 -21.33 5.50 -23.47
C VAL A 313 -20.02 5.46 -22.68
N THR A 314 -18.94 5.07 -23.36
CA THR A 314 -17.62 4.81 -22.76
C THR A 314 -16.57 5.75 -23.31
N SER A 315 -15.28 5.51 -23.01
CA SER A 315 -14.20 6.44 -23.35
C SER A 315 -14.48 7.81 -22.76
N HIS A 316 -14.28 7.93 -21.45
CA HIS A 316 -14.78 9.04 -20.65
C HIS A 316 -13.67 9.76 -19.88
N SER A 317 -14.00 10.95 -19.39
CA SER A 317 -13.29 11.63 -18.31
C SER A 317 -14.30 12.27 -17.35
N ALA A 318 -13.93 12.42 -16.09
CA ALA A 318 -14.78 13.05 -15.08
C ALA A 318 -13.99 14.08 -14.25
N ALA A 319 -14.69 15.04 -13.66
CA ALA A 319 -14.15 16.01 -12.72
C ALA A 319 -15.24 16.54 -11.78
N VAL A 320 -14.84 16.94 -10.57
CA VAL A 320 -15.72 17.64 -9.62
C VAL A 320 -15.85 19.10 -10.05
N THR A 321 -17.08 19.61 -10.14
CA THR A 321 -17.39 21.00 -10.50
C THR A 321 -17.40 21.91 -9.26
N ASP A 322 -17.35 23.23 -9.45
CA ASP A 322 -17.25 24.20 -8.35
C ASP A 322 -18.45 24.17 -7.38
N ASP A 323 -19.61 23.71 -7.85
CA ASP A 323 -20.81 23.50 -7.05
C ASP A 323 -20.82 22.15 -6.31
N GLY A 324 -19.74 21.36 -6.40
CA GLY A 324 -19.58 20.08 -5.72
C GLY A 324 -20.16 18.88 -6.47
N ALA A 325 -20.82 19.08 -7.62
CA ALA A 325 -21.30 17.98 -8.45
C ALA A 325 -20.16 17.23 -9.15
N LEU A 326 -20.41 16.00 -9.57
CA LEU A 326 -19.48 15.26 -10.44
C LEU A 326 -20.00 15.30 -11.88
N ARG A 327 -19.17 15.79 -12.80
CA ARG A 327 -19.49 15.78 -14.24
C ARG A 327 -18.67 14.74 -14.98
N LEU A 328 -19.32 14.02 -15.87
CA LEU A 328 -18.78 12.98 -16.75
C LEU A 328 -18.90 13.43 -18.21
N TRP A 329 -17.79 13.44 -18.93
CA TRP A 329 -17.74 13.61 -20.39
C TRP A 329 -17.42 12.27 -21.03
N TYR A 330 -18.18 11.85 -22.04
CA TYR A 330 -18.04 10.52 -22.63
C TYR A 330 -18.26 10.51 -24.14
N ALA A 331 -17.66 9.54 -24.82
CA ALA A 331 -17.88 9.30 -26.24
C ALA A 331 -19.05 8.33 -26.46
N SER A 332 -19.74 8.49 -27.59
CA SER A 332 -20.96 7.74 -27.88
C SER A 332 -21.03 7.15 -29.27
N ARG A 333 -21.89 6.12 -29.41
CA ARG A 333 -22.25 5.48 -30.67
C ARG A 333 -23.75 5.20 -30.71
N LYS A 334 -24.28 5.36 -31.92
CA LYS A 334 -25.62 4.94 -32.33
C LYS A 334 -25.66 3.45 -32.66
N ALA A 335 -26.86 2.94 -32.92
CA ALA A 335 -27.09 1.57 -33.35
C ALA A 335 -26.30 1.18 -34.60
N PRO A 336 -25.96 -0.12 -34.77
CA PRO A 336 -25.36 -0.65 -36.00
C PRO A 336 -26.17 -0.26 -37.26
N PRO A 337 -25.52 -0.12 -38.45
CA PRO A 337 -24.15 -0.52 -38.75
C PRO A 337 -23.09 0.43 -38.18
N PHE A 338 -22.04 -0.18 -37.66
CA PHE A 338 -20.94 0.47 -36.94
C PHE A 338 -19.90 1.07 -37.89
N GLU A 339 -20.28 2.19 -38.49
CA GLU A 339 -19.46 2.92 -39.46
C GLU A 339 -18.34 3.77 -38.84
N ASN A 340 -18.54 4.26 -37.62
CA ASN A 340 -17.62 5.12 -36.88
C ASN A 340 -17.06 4.38 -35.67
N LYS A 341 -15.80 4.63 -35.25
CA LYS A 341 -15.29 4.13 -33.95
C LYS A 341 -16.11 4.70 -32.79
N TYR A 342 -16.21 6.04 -32.73
CA TYR A 342 -17.23 6.83 -32.05
C TYR A 342 -17.49 8.07 -32.91
N PHE A 343 -18.56 8.82 -32.66
CA PHE A 343 -18.92 9.94 -33.53
C PHE A 343 -19.42 11.21 -32.81
N ALA A 344 -19.69 11.13 -31.51
CA ALA A 344 -20.22 12.24 -30.72
C ALA A 344 -19.69 12.17 -29.29
N LEU A 345 -19.42 13.35 -28.70
CA LEU A 345 -19.12 13.51 -27.27
C LEU A 345 -20.35 14.08 -26.58
N ASN A 346 -20.55 13.69 -25.33
CA ASN A 346 -21.68 14.11 -24.51
C ASN A 346 -21.21 14.39 -23.08
N THR A 347 -22.11 14.93 -22.27
CA THR A 347 -21.89 15.13 -20.83
C THR A 347 -23.10 14.69 -20.00
N ALA A 348 -22.82 14.25 -18.79
CA ALA A 348 -23.79 13.91 -17.76
C ALA A 348 -23.28 14.39 -16.39
N VAL A 349 -24.21 14.69 -15.48
CA VAL A 349 -23.91 15.20 -14.15
C VAL A 349 -24.55 14.34 -13.07
N TRP A 350 -23.83 14.17 -11.97
CA TRP A 350 -24.34 13.64 -10.72
C TRP A 350 -24.30 14.78 -9.69
N ARG A 351 -25.46 15.41 -9.45
CA ARG A 351 -25.56 16.68 -8.72
C ARG A 351 -25.34 16.51 -7.22
N ASP A 352 -25.89 15.45 -6.65
CA ASP A 352 -25.78 15.06 -5.25
C ASP A 352 -24.56 14.16 -5.00
N PHE A 353 -23.44 14.44 -5.70
CA PHE A 353 -22.19 13.74 -5.47
C PHE A 353 -21.75 13.93 -4.01
N PRO A 354 -21.61 12.84 -3.22
CA PRO A 354 -21.28 12.96 -1.81
C PRO A 354 -19.87 13.51 -1.67
N ASN A 355 -19.65 14.39 -0.67
CA ASN A 355 -18.32 14.87 -0.36
C ASN A 355 -17.45 13.68 0.10
N PRO A 356 -16.41 13.31 -0.68
CA PRO A 356 -15.63 12.09 -0.45
C PRO A 356 -14.94 12.06 0.92
N SER A 357 -14.47 13.21 1.40
CA SER A 357 -13.80 13.33 2.70
C SER A 357 -14.76 13.12 3.86
N THR A 358 -16.00 13.64 3.76
CA THR A 358 -17.01 13.43 4.80
C THR A 358 -17.56 12.01 4.80
N LEU A 359 -17.69 11.39 3.62
CA LEU A 359 -18.21 10.03 3.49
C LEU A 359 -17.23 8.98 4.03
N ALA A 360 -15.92 9.26 3.93
CA ALA A 360 -14.86 8.48 4.56
C ALA A 360 -14.81 8.72 6.08
N ALA A 361 -14.85 9.98 6.53
CA ALA A 361 -14.79 10.36 7.95
C ALA A 361 -16.01 9.94 8.79
N ALA A 362 -17.16 9.67 8.16
CA ALA A 362 -18.34 9.11 8.83
C ALA A 362 -18.12 7.69 9.38
N THR A 363 -16.98 7.06 9.06
CA THR A 363 -16.59 5.75 9.57
C THR A 363 -16.03 5.90 10.98
N VAL A 364 -16.92 5.81 11.98
CA VAL A 364 -16.54 5.66 13.38
C VAL A 364 -15.81 4.32 13.54
N GLY A 365 -14.78 4.27 14.39
CA GLY A 365 -14.11 3.02 14.78
C GLY A 365 -15.13 1.94 15.13
N THR A 366 -14.83 0.69 14.78
CA THR A 366 -15.72 -0.43 15.05
C THR A 366 -15.70 -0.86 16.53
N HIS A 367 -14.77 -0.32 17.30
CA HIS A 367 -14.57 -0.67 18.71
C HIS A 367 -15.66 -0.08 19.64
N PRO A 368 -16.07 -0.82 20.69
CA PRO A 368 -16.80 -0.25 21.82
C PRO A 368 -15.93 0.77 22.58
N SER A 369 -16.54 1.69 23.31
CA SER A 369 -15.78 2.65 24.14
C SER A 369 -15.07 1.91 25.30
N PRO A 370 -13.75 2.09 25.48
CA PRO A 370 -13.01 1.45 26.57
C PRO A 370 -13.40 1.99 27.97
N THR A 371 -13.94 3.21 28.03
CA THR A 371 -14.42 3.85 29.27
C THR A 371 -15.88 3.54 29.56
N ALA A 372 -16.75 3.61 28.56
CA ALA A 372 -18.19 3.42 28.75
C ALA A 372 -18.60 1.94 28.82
N ASP A 373 -17.93 1.05 28.09
CA ASP A 373 -18.16 -0.40 28.14
C ASP A 373 -16.84 -1.20 28.05
N PRO A 374 -16.07 -1.25 29.16
CA PRO A 374 -14.78 -1.93 29.19
C PRO A 374 -14.86 -3.44 28.91
N GLU A 375 -15.99 -4.09 29.20
CA GLU A 375 -16.16 -5.53 28.98
C GLU A 375 -16.39 -5.83 27.50
N ALA A 376 -17.29 -5.09 26.84
CA ALA A 376 -17.47 -5.21 25.40
C ALA A 376 -16.19 -4.85 24.64
N PHE A 377 -15.45 -3.84 25.09
CA PHE A 377 -14.17 -3.48 24.50
C PHE A 377 -13.15 -4.63 24.60
N ARG A 378 -12.99 -5.26 25.76
CA ARG A 378 -12.10 -6.44 25.90
C ARG A 378 -12.54 -7.63 25.05
N ALA A 379 -13.86 -7.85 24.93
CA ALA A 379 -14.40 -8.90 24.07
C ALA A 379 -14.10 -8.62 22.58
N TRP A 380 -14.26 -7.35 22.16
CA TRP A 380 -13.87 -6.89 20.83
C TRP A 380 -12.37 -7.09 20.59
N GLN A 381 -11.49 -6.70 21.52
CA GLN A 381 -10.05 -6.91 21.40
C GLN A 381 -9.69 -8.38 21.21
N ALA A 382 -10.28 -9.26 22.03
CA ALA A 382 -10.02 -10.70 21.94
C ALA A 382 -10.43 -11.27 20.56
N LYS A 383 -11.60 -10.84 20.05
CA LYS A 383 -12.07 -11.25 18.72
C LYS A 383 -11.17 -10.69 17.61
N ALA A 384 -10.89 -9.40 17.61
CA ALA A 384 -10.07 -8.74 16.60
C ALA A 384 -8.64 -9.35 16.53
N ARG A 385 -8.03 -9.65 17.69
CA ARG A 385 -6.74 -10.36 17.76
C ARG A 385 -6.81 -11.74 17.12
N ALA A 386 -7.86 -12.51 17.41
CA ALA A 386 -8.04 -13.85 16.84
C ALA A 386 -8.24 -13.80 15.32
N ASP A 387 -9.09 -12.89 14.82
CA ASP A 387 -9.37 -12.74 13.40
C ASP A 387 -8.13 -12.30 12.63
N LEU A 388 -7.39 -11.30 13.14
CA LEU A 388 -6.15 -10.84 12.52
C LEU A 388 -5.07 -11.93 12.54
N ALA A 389 -4.91 -12.66 13.65
CA ALA A 389 -3.97 -13.78 13.73
C ALA A 389 -4.31 -14.86 12.68
N ALA A 390 -5.59 -15.17 12.49
CA ALA A 390 -6.05 -16.10 11.47
C ALA A 390 -5.76 -15.58 10.04
N LYS A 391 -6.05 -14.31 9.74
CA LYS A 391 -5.76 -13.70 8.42
C LYS A 391 -4.27 -13.63 8.10
N LEU A 392 -3.42 -13.48 9.12
CA LEU A 392 -1.97 -13.55 8.96
C LEU A 392 -1.45 -14.99 8.83
N GLY A 393 -2.29 -16.00 9.12
CA GLY A 393 -1.87 -17.39 9.15
C GLY A 393 -0.93 -17.69 10.32
N ILE A 394 -1.16 -17.09 11.49
CA ILE A 394 -0.37 -17.38 12.68
C ILE A 394 -0.86 -18.73 13.28
N PRO A 395 0.03 -19.70 13.55
CA PRO A 395 -0.37 -20.97 14.17
C PRO A 395 -0.95 -20.81 15.58
N ASP A 396 -2.01 -21.58 15.90
CA ASP A 396 -2.74 -21.49 17.18
C ASP A 396 -1.95 -22.01 18.40
N ALA A 397 -1.11 -23.04 18.21
CA ALA A 397 -0.42 -23.71 19.31
C ALA A 397 1.11 -23.65 19.15
N PRO A 398 1.84 -23.08 20.13
CA PRO A 398 3.29 -23.18 20.14
C PRO A 398 3.71 -24.65 20.29
N ARG A 399 4.84 -25.00 19.65
CA ARG A 399 5.50 -26.31 19.84
C ARG A 399 6.54 -26.21 20.95
N ASP A 400 7.15 -27.33 21.31
CA ASP A 400 8.34 -27.31 22.15
C ASP A 400 9.40 -26.39 21.51
N LEU A 401 9.98 -25.50 22.32
CA LEU A 401 11.05 -24.60 21.87
C LEU A 401 12.26 -25.41 21.42
N ALA A 402 12.53 -26.59 22.01
CA ALA A 402 13.75 -27.35 21.78
C ALA A 402 14.99 -26.42 21.78
N ALA A 403 15.04 -25.56 22.80
CA ALA A 403 16.02 -24.49 22.92
C ALA A 403 17.41 -25.10 23.17
N GLU A 404 18.39 -24.66 22.39
CA GLU A 404 19.74 -25.19 22.38
C GLU A 404 20.74 -24.05 22.62
N SER A 405 21.46 -24.11 23.74
CA SER A 405 22.56 -23.18 24.00
C SER A 405 23.72 -23.46 23.05
N ARG A 406 24.27 -22.40 22.47
CA ARG A 406 25.43 -22.41 21.59
C ARG A 406 26.64 -21.71 22.23
N GLY A 407 26.64 -21.62 23.55
CA GLY A 407 27.65 -20.90 24.33
C GLY A 407 27.37 -19.40 24.37
N GLY A 408 28.41 -18.61 24.64
CA GLY A 408 28.29 -17.16 24.74
C GLY A 408 29.64 -16.50 24.93
N ILE A 409 29.63 -15.17 25.00
CA ILE A 409 30.80 -14.34 25.27
C ILE A 409 30.45 -13.28 26.32
N VAL A 410 31.47 -12.83 27.04
CA VAL A 410 31.40 -11.62 27.86
C VAL A 410 32.12 -10.50 27.09
N HIS A 411 31.48 -9.35 26.99
CA HIS A 411 32.01 -8.18 26.30
C HIS A 411 31.52 -6.91 27.00
N ASP A 412 32.45 -6.08 27.49
CA ASP A 412 32.18 -4.79 28.14
C ASP A 412 31.03 -4.80 29.18
N GLY A 413 31.07 -5.76 30.12
CA GLY A 413 30.06 -5.89 31.19
C GLY A 413 28.72 -6.47 30.72
N VAL A 414 28.63 -6.97 29.49
CA VAL A 414 27.46 -7.62 28.90
C VAL A 414 27.77 -9.08 28.60
N VAL A 415 26.88 -9.97 29.02
CA VAL A 415 26.88 -11.38 28.61
C VAL A 415 26.02 -11.50 27.35
N ILE A 416 26.58 -12.09 26.30
CA ILE A 416 25.92 -12.36 25.03
C ILE A 416 25.82 -13.88 24.88
N GLU A 417 24.64 -14.43 25.18
CA GLU A 417 24.36 -15.85 25.04
C GLU A 417 23.85 -16.16 23.62
N LYS A 418 24.29 -17.28 23.05
CA LYS A 418 23.90 -17.74 21.73
C LYS A 418 22.90 -18.88 21.88
N TRP A 419 21.77 -18.79 21.19
CA TRP A 419 20.67 -19.74 21.30
C TRP A 419 20.11 -20.12 19.94
N ILE A 420 19.66 -21.36 19.79
CA ILE A 420 18.77 -21.75 18.70
C ILE A 420 17.49 -22.30 19.31
N PHE A 421 16.34 -21.84 18.84
CA PHE A 421 15.05 -22.38 19.25
C PHE A 421 14.17 -22.69 18.04
N THR A 422 13.12 -23.46 18.25
CA THR A 422 12.15 -23.87 17.23
C THR A 422 10.94 -22.94 17.31
N ALA A 423 10.74 -22.14 16.26
CA ALA A 423 9.53 -21.35 16.13
C ALA A 423 8.36 -22.25 15.69
N GLU A 424 8.55 -22.98 14.60
CA GLU A 424 7.59 -23.94 14.03
C GLU A 424 8.32 -25.14 13.39
N PRO A 425 7.62 -26.25 13.08
CA PRO A 425 8.22 -27.37 12.35
C PRO A 425 8.94 -26.89 11.08
N GLY A 426 10.18 -27.33 10.89
CA GLY A 426 10.99 -26.92 9.74
C GLY A 426 11.55 -25.49 9.80
N SER A 427 11.35 -24.74 10.89
CA SER A 427 11.90 -23.39 11.06
C SER A 427 12.45 -23.15 12.48
N ARG A 428 13.77 -23.35 12.62
CA ARG A 428 14.57 -22.97 13.77
C ARG A 428 15.14 -21.55 13.59
N VAL A 429 15.30 -20.85 14.70
CA VAL A 429 15.66 -19.43 14.76
C VAL A 429 16.95 -19.27 15.56
N PRO A 430 18.04 -18.79 14.94
CA PRO A 430 19.24 -18.35 15.64
C PRO A 430 18.99 -17.04 16.39
N ALA A 431 19.49 -16.95 17.62
CA ALA A 431 19.24 -15.84 18.53
C ALA A 431 20.44 -15.49 19.41
N LEU A 432 20.52 -14.20 19.78
CA LEU A 432 21.50 -13.63 20.70
C LEU A 432 20.75 -12.96 21.86
N LEU A 433 20.99 -13.43 23.08
CA LEU A 433 20.46 -12.84 24.31
C LEU A 433 21.54 -12.01 24.99
N TYR A 434 21.33 -10.71 25.08
CA TYR A 434 22.19 -9.75 25.75
C TYR A 434 21.64 -9.47 27.14
N ARG A 435 22.48 -9.56 28.17
CA ARG A 435 22.09 -9.24 29.55
C ARG A 435 23.26 -8.64 30.32
N PRO A 436 23.02 -7.86 31.39
CA PRO A 436 24.10 -7.40 32.26
C PRO A 436 24.87 -8.60 32.84
N GLU A 437 26.20 -8.48 32.87
CA GLU A 437 27.06 -9.47 33.53
C GLU A 437 26.79 -9.54 35.03
N THR A 438 26.53 -8.39 35.65
CA THR A 438 26.10 -8.27 37.05
C THR A 438 24.72 -7.59 37.09
N PRO A 439 23.62 -8.37 37.12
CA PRO A 439 22.27 -7.82 37.23
C PRO A 439 22.05 -7.01 38.51
N ALA A 440 21.45 -5.82 38.38
CA ALA A 440 21.04 -5.00 39.53
C ALA A 440 19.68 -5.41 40.13
N ALA A 441 18.92 -6.24 39.42
CA ALA A 441 17.64 -6.81 39.85
C ALA A 441 17.66 -8.34 39.72
N GLU A 442 16.90 -9.02 40.57
CA GLU A 442 16.75 -10.48 40.55
C GLU A 442 16.07 -10.96 39.26
N LYS A 443 15.02 -10.25 38.82
CA LYS A 443 14.34 -10.49 37.55
C LYS A 443 14.48 -9.28 36.63
N LEU A 444 14.91 -9.54 35.41
CA LEU A 444 15.18 -8.54 34.41
C LEU A 444 13.91 -8.22 33.61
N PRO A 445 13.58 -6.94 33.38
CA PRO A 445 12.72 -6.59 32.25
C PRO A 445 13.38 -7.06 30.94
N ALA A 446 12.59 -7.32 29.90
CA ALA A 446 13.12 -7.84 28.65
C ALA A 446 12.53 -7.16 27.41
N ILE A 447 13.33 -7.01 26.37
CA ILE A 447 12.92 -6.48 25.06
C ILE A 447 13.34 -7.44 23.95
N VAL A 448 12.44 -7.72 23.00
CA VAL A 448 12.79 -8.40 21.74
C VAL A 448 12.96 -7.36 20.63
N LEU A 449 14.11 -7.41 19.94
CA LEU A 449 14.36 -6.55 18.78
C LEU A 449 13.74 -7.13 17.50
N THR A 450 13.26 -6.23 16.65
CA THR A 450 12.67 -6.53 15.33
C THR A 450 13.30 -5.63 14.27
N TYR A 451 13.30 -6.06 13.01
CA TYR A 451 14.27 -5.59 12.01
C TYR A 451 13.63 -4.98 10.77
N GLY A 452 14.17 -3.84 10.35
CA GLY A 452 13.92 -3.25 9.04
C GLY A 452 14.40 -4.14 7.89
N HIS A 453 13.92 -3.85 6.67
CA HIS A 453 14.28 -4.61 5.47
C HIS A 453 15.80 -4.73 5.28
N GLY A 454 16.30 -5.97 5.22
CA GLY A 454 17.73 -6.24 5.08
C GLY A 454 18.53 -6.18 6.38
N GLY A 455 17.91 -5.86 7.52
CA GLY A 455 18.53 -5.91 8.84
C GLY A 455 18.44 -7.30 9.47
N SER A 456 19.28 -7.55 10.47
CA SER A 456 19.31 -8.80 11.23
C SER A 456 20.01 -8.61 12.59
N LYS A 457 20.15 -9.66 13.40
CA LYS A 457 20.67 -9.57 14.78
C LYS A 457 22.09 -9.01 14.88
N SER A 458 22.94 -9.19 13.86
CA SER A 458 24.33 -8.69 13.87
C SER A 458 24.52 -7.33 13.19
N ALA A 459 23.45 -6.74 12.63
CA ALA A 459 23.54 -5.39 12.07
C ALA A 459 23.86 -4.37 13.17
N TRP A 460 24.77 -3.44 12.86
CA TRP A 460 25.45 -2.60 13.84
C TRP A 460 24.50 -1.86 14.79
N GLN A 461 23.39 -1.32 14.28
CA GLN A 461 22.44 -0.53 15.05
C GLN A 461 21.64 -1.38 16.05
N TYR A 462 21.28 -2.61 15.67
CA TYR A 462 20.56 -3.52 16.57
C TYR A 462 21.51 -4.11 17.60
N HIS A 463 22.73 -4.43 17.17
CA HIS A 463 23.79 -4.86 18.07
C HIS A 463 24.14 -3.78 19.10
N TYR A 464 24.25 -2.52 18.66
CA TYR A 464 24.48 -1.36 19.53
C TYR A 464 23.34 -1.21 20.56
N ALA A 465 22.09 -1.21 20.10
CA ALA A 465 20.94 -1.09 20.99
C ALA A 465 20.83 -2.26 21.98
N ALA A 466 21.13 -3.49 21.55
CA ALA A 466 21.11 -4.65 22.43
C ALA A 466 22.14 -4.55 23.56
N GLN A 467 23.35 -4.07 23.28
CA GLN A 467 24.36 -3.78 24.31
C GLN A 467 23.92 -2.63 25.23
N LEU A 468 23.33 -1.57 24.66
CA LEU A 468 22.81 -0.44 25.43
C LEU A 468 21.72 -0.87 26.41
N TYR A 469 20.75 -1.66 25.94
CA TYR A 469 19.66 -2.18 26.78
C TYR A 469 20.17 -3.11 27.87
N ALA A 470 21.16 -3.97 27.57
CA ALA A 470 21.82 -4.77 28.60
C ALA A 470 22.45 -3.91 29.70
N ARG A 471 23.09 -2.79 29.34
CA ARG A 471 23.67 -1.85 30.31
C ARG A 471 22.63 -1.05 31.10
N LEU A 472 21.43 -0.86 30.55
CA LEU A 472 20.25 -0.35 31.27
C LEU A 472 19.67 -1.37 32.27
N GLY A 473 20.17 -2.60 32.29
CA GLY A 473 19.67 -3.67 33.14
C GLY A 473 18.48 -4.43 32.53
N ILE A 474 18.36 -4.44 31.20
CA ILE A 474 17.28 -5.10 30.45
C ILE A 474 17.86 -6.29 29.68
N ALA A 475 17.21 -7.44 29.74
CA ALA A 475 17.53 -8.56 28.86
C ALA A 475 17.06 -8.24 27.43
N CYS A 476 17.96 -8.22 26.46
CA CYS A 476 17.62 -7.90 25.06
C CYS A 476 17.83 -9.13 24.17
N LEU A 477 16.77 -9.63 23.55
CA LEU A 477 16.83 -10.76 22.64
C LEU A 477 16.77 -10.28 21.19
N ALA A 478 17.79 -10.66 20.42
CA ALA A 478 17.89 -10.40 18.99
C ALA A 478 17.86 -11.72 18.20
N ILE A 479 16.99 -11.83 17.19
CA ILE A 479 16.80 -13.03 16.37
C ILE A 479 17.09 -12.73 14.89
N ASP A 480 17.46 -13.74 14.10
CA ASP A 480 17.50 -13.55 12.65
C ASP A 480 16.07 -13.61 12.05
N PRO A 481 15.63 -12.59 11.29
CA PRO A 481 14.37 -12.67 10.55
C PRO A 481 14.50 -13.70 9.42
N ILE A 482 13.38 -14.34 9.06
CA ILE A 482 13.39 -15.37 7.99
C ILE A 482 13.90 -14.77 6.67
N GLY A 483 14.86 -15.46 6.04
CA GLY A 483 15.46 -15.03 4.79
C GLY A 483 16.61 -14.02 4.92
N GLU A 484 17.04 -13.63 6.12
CA GLU A 484 18.21 -12.76 6.31
C GLU A 484 19.32 -13.44 7.11
N GLU A 485 20.56 -12.99 6.91
CA GLU A 485 21.75 -13.41 7.64
C GLU A 485 21.85 -14.95 7.76
N GLU A 486 21.87 -15.55 8.96
CA GLU A 486 22.04 -17.00 9.13
C GLU A 486 20.80 -17.80 8.72
N ARG A 487 19.69 -17.10 8.43
CA ARG A 487 18.46 -17.66 7.84
C ARG A 487 18.32 -17.38 6.34
N HIS A 488 19.37 -16.81 5.73
CA HIS A 488 19.58 -16.82 4.29
C HIS A 488 20.50 -18.01 3.91
N PRO A 489 20.30 -18.67 2.75
CA PRO A 489 21.07 -19.86 2.38
C PRO A 489 22.60 -19.71 2.40
N THR A 490 23.09 -18.50 2.19
CA THR A 490 24.52 -18.16 2.15
C THR A 490 24.97 -17.21 3.27
N GLY A 491 24.19 -17.00 4.34
CA GLY A 491 24.60 -16.11 5.42
C GLY A 491 24.48 -14.61 5.11
N LYS A 492 23.75 -14.24 4.04
CA LYS A 492 23.74 -12.89 3.50
C LYS A 492 22.75 -11.99 4.26
N MET A 493 23.24 -10.87 4.75
CA MET A 493 22.43 -9.75 5.25
C MET A 493 22.08 -8.80 4.09
N GLY A 494 20.96 -8.05 4.21
CA GLY A 494 20.54 -7.12 3.17
C GLY A 494 19.89 -7.81 1.96
N SER A 495 19.58 -9.10 2.05
CA SER A 495 19.08 -9.88 0.93
C SER A 495 17.63 -9.52 0.56
N ARG A 496 16.83 -9.16 1.58
CA ARG A 496 15.39 -8.88 1.45
C ARG A 496 14.65 -10.06 0.82
N ALA A 497 15.15 -11.29 1.04
CA ALA A 497 14.69 -12.49 0.35
C ALA A 497 13.22 -12.84 0.59
N HIS A 498 12.62 -12.32 1.66
CA HIS A 498 11.23 -12.56 2.05
C HIS A 498 10.19 -11.72 1.28
N ASP A 499 10.61 -10.66 0.58
CA ASP A 499 9.70 -9.70 -0.06
C ASP A 499 9.40 -9.89 -1.57
N PRO A 500 10.24 -10.55 -2.39
CA PRO A 500 9.95 -10.74 -3.81
C PRO A 500 8.57 -11.33 -4.05
N TYR A 501 7.91 -10.85 -5.11
CA TYR A 501 6.53 -11.24 -5.42
C TYR A 501 6.28 -12.77 -5.44
N PRO A 502 7.14 -13.63 -6.03
CA PRO A 502 6.95 -15.08 -5.99
C PRO A 502 6.94 -15.69 -4.58
N VAL A 503 7.73 -15.12 -3.66
CA VAL A 503 7.80 -15.56 -2.27
C VAL A 503 6.51 -15.22 -1.56
N HIS A 504 6.09 -13.96 -1.67
CA HIS A 504 4.85 -13.48 -1.07
C HIS A 504 3.64 -14.29 -1.58
N ARG A 505 3.54 -14.50 -2.90
CA ARG A 505 2.44 -15.26 -3.52
C ARG A 505 2.36 -16.69 -2.98
N ARG A 506 3.49 -17.40 -2.98
CA ARG A 506 3.58 -18.76 -2.45
C ARG A 506 3.16 -18.84 -0.98
N ALA A 507 3.59 -17.87 -0.17
CA ALA A 507 3.22 -17.80 1.24
C ALA A 507 1.72 -17.52 1.44
N ALA A 508 1.15 -16.61 0.63
CA ALA A 508 -0.28 -16.28 0.65
C ALA A 508 -1.16 -17.44 0.17
N GLU A 509 -0.77 -18.17 -0.87
CA GLU A 509 -1.45 -19.39 -1.36
C GLU A 509 -1.49 -20.50 -0.30
N ALA A 510 -0.46 -20.57 0.56
CA ALA A 510 -0.42 -21.48 1.70
C ALA A 510 -1.20 -20.97 2.92
N GLY A 511 -1.82 -19.79 2.84
CA GLY A 511 -2.51 -19.15 3.98
C GLY A 511 -1.58 -18.74 5.11
N ARG A 512 -0.31 -18.44 4.83
CA ARG A 512 0.75 -18.16 5.81
C ARG A 512 1.53 -16.91 5.40
N LEU A 513 1.02 -15.72 5.73
CA LEU A 513 1.66 -14.47 5.32
C LEU A 513 3.03 -14.29 5.97
N VAL A 514 3.96 -13.65 5.24
CA VAL A 514 5.32 -13.37 5.73
C VAL A 514 5.32 -12.51 7.00
N MET A 515 4.41 -11.52 7.11
CA MET A 515 4.25 -10.78 8.37
C MET A 515 3.82 -11.67 9.54
N GLY A 516 2.88 -12.60 9.29
CA GLY A 516 2.48 -13.59 10.29
C GLY A 516 3.67 -14.44 10.76
N LYS A 517 4.60 -14.75 9.85
CA LYS A 517 5.85 -15.45 10.18
C LYS A 517 6.77 -14.62 11.09
N PHE A 518 6.95 -13.33 10.79
CA PHE A 518 7.75 -12.43 11.64
C PHE A 518 7.14 -12.29 13.03
N VAL A 519 5.84 -11.99 13.11
CA VAL A 519 5.12 -11.89 14.38
C VAL A 519 5.24 -13.20 15.16
N PHE A 520 5.02 -14.34 14.52
CA PHE A 520 5.11 -15.63 15.22
C PHE A 520 6.53 -15.93 15.72
N ASP A 521 7.57 -15.68 14.93
CA ASP A 521 8.95 -15.85 15.39
C ASP A 521 9.27 -14.95 16.60
N THR A 522 8.77 -13.71 16.61
CA THR A 522 8.92 -12.79 17.74
C THR A 522 8.13 -13.26 18.97
N ARG A 523 6.90 -13.77 18.81
CA ARG A 523 6.13 -14.40 19.91
C ARG A 523 6.87 -15.59 20.53
N ARG A 524 7.51 -16.41 19.68
CA ARG A 524 8.31 -17.57 20.11
C ARG A 524 9.62 -17.14 20.78
N ALA A 525 10.17 -15.98 20.40
CA ALA A 525 11.29 -15.37 21.11
C ALA A 525 10.90 -14.91 22.52
N ILE A 526 9.68 -14.38 22.71
CA ILE A 526 9.12 -14.09 24.05
C ILE A 526 8.96 -15.40 24.85
N ASP A 527 8.50 -16.50 24.23
CA ASP A 527 8.41 -17.79 24.93
C ASP A 527 9.79 -18.26 25.44
N LEU A 528 10.86 -18.04 24.66
CA LEU A 528 12.23 -18.35 25.08
C LEU A 528 12.66 -17.51 26.29
N LEU A 529 12.31 -16.23 26.33
CA LEU A 529 12.58 -15.35 27.48
C LEU A 529 11.81 -15.82 28.72
N LEU A 530 10.52 -16.08 28.58
CA LEU A 530 9.64 -16.47 29.69
C LEU A 530 9.89 -17.89 30.21
N ALA A 531 10.62 -18.73 29.46
CA ALA A 531 11.11 -20.01 29.94
C ALA A 531 12.24 -19.89 30.98
N ARG A 532 12.79 -18.68 31.18
CA ARG A 532 13.86 -18.42 32.15
C ARG A 532 13.30 -17.82 33.43
N GLU A 533 13.87 -18.22 34.56
CA GLU A 533 13.46 -17.74 35.88
C GLU A 533 13.95 -16.31 36.19
N ASP A 534 14.98 -15.84 35.47
CA ASP A 534 15.62 -14.53 35.63
C ASP A 534 14.95 -13.41 34.81
N ILE A 535 13.85 -13.71 34.10
CA ILE A 535 13.06 -12.73 33.35
C ILE A 535 11.76 -12.41 34.09
N ASP A 536 11.42 -11.14 34.10
CA ASP A 536 10.15 -10.65 34.65
C ASP A 536 9.03 -10.75 33.60
N PRO A 537 8.01 -11.61 33.80
CA PRO A 537 6.93 -11.80 32.84
C PRO A 537 6.02 -10.56 32.68
N ASP A 538 6.04 -9.64 33.65
CA ASP A 538 5.20 -8.44 33.63
C ASP A 538 5.90 -7.24 32.99
N ARG A 539 7.15 -7.39 32.53
CA ARG A 539 7.96 -6.30 31.95
C ARG A 539 8.62 -6.72 30.64
N ILE A 540 7.79 -7.16 29.69
CA ILE A 540 8.20 -7.56 28.34
C ILE A 540 7.88 -6.43 27.34
N GLY A 541 8.83 -6.09 26.49
CA GLY A 541 8.64 -5.14 25.40
C GLY A 541 9.16 -5.60 24.06
N VAL A 542 8.89 -4.79 23.03
CA VAL A 542 9.40 -4.97 21.67
C VAL A 542 9.90 -3.64 21.11
N ALA A 543 10.94 -3.67 20.30
CA ALA A 543 11.45 -2.47 19.66
C ALA A 543 11.94 -2.76 18.23
N GLY A 544 11.67 -1.85 17.30
CA GLY A 544 12.07 -2.06 15.91
C GLY A 544 12.02 -0.80 15.05
N ASN A 545 12.61 -0.89 13.87
CA ASN A 545 12.60 0.19 12.87
C ASN A 545 12.14 -0.30 11.49
N SER A 546 11.39 0.51 10.75
CA SER A 546 10.91 0.20 9.40
C SER A 546 9.99 -1.03 9.41
N LEU A 547 10.29 -2.09 8.64
CA LEU A 547 9.63 -3.40 8.79
C LEU A 547 9.61 -3.87 10.25
N GLY A 548 10.68 -3.61 11.02
CA GLY A 548 10.72 -3.91 12.45
C GLY A 548 9.73 -3.07 13.25
N GLY A 549 9.54 -1.80 12.88
CA GLY A 549 8.49 -0.96 13.47
C GLY A 549 7.10 -1.54 13.19
N ALA A 550 6.85 -1.99 11.95
CA ALA A 550 5.62 -2.69 11.61
C ALA A 550 5.41 -3.94 12.47
N VAL A 551 6.43 -4.81 12.58
CA VAL A 551 6.37 -6.03 13.42
C VAL A 551 6.15 -5.67 14.89
N ALA A 552 6.80 -4.63 15.41
CA ALA A 552 6.58 -4.15 16.78
C ALA A 552 5.13 -3.69 17.02
N GLY A 553 4.53 -2.96 16.07
CA GLY A 553 3.11 -2.58 16.13
C GLY A 553 2.19 -3.81 16.07
N TRP A 554 2.48 -4.77 15.19
CA TRP A 554 1.73 -6.04 15.13
C TRP A 554 1.87 -6.88 16.41
N MET A 555 3.05 -6.89 17.02
CA MET A 555 3.29 -7.54 18.29
C MET A 555 2.51 -6.87 19.43
N ALA A 556 2.49 -5.53 19.48
CA ALA A 556 1.70 -4.79 20.46
C ALA A 556 0.19 -5.08 20.29
N ALA A 557 -0.31 -5.14 19.06
CA ALA A 557 -1.71 -5.45 18.76
C ALA A 557 -2.08 -6.89 19.12
N LEU A 558 -1.23 -7.87 18.77
CA LEU A 558 -1.58 -9.28 18.81
C LEU A 558 -1.16 -9.99 20.09
N ASP A 559 -0.01 -9.68 20.69
CA ASP A 559 0.50 -10.39 21.86
C ASP A 559 0.28 -9.59 23.17
N PRO A 560 -0.73 -9.95 23.98
CA PRO A 560 -1.07 -9.19 25.19
C PRO A 560 -0.01 -9.25 26.31
N ARG A 561 1.07 -10.03 26.13
CA ARG A 561 2.21 -10.06 27.05
C ARG A 561 3.12 -8.84 26.86
N VAL A 562 3.05 -8.18 25.71
CA VAL A 562 3.85 -6.99 25.43
C VAL A 562 3.29 -5.80 26.20
N ARG A 563 4.12 -5.19 27.04
CA ARG A 563 3.79 -4.04 27.90
C ARG A 563 4.27 -2.72 27.34
N ALA A 564 5.35 -2.72 26.58
CA ALA A 564 5.84 -1.52 25.91
C ALA A 564 6.38 -1.83 24.51
N ALA A 565 6.10 -0.94 23.55
CA ALA A 565 6.56 -1.05 22.18
C ALA A 565 7.21 0.26 21.71
N ILE A 566 8.38 0.14 21.08
CA ILE A 566 9.05 1.23 20.35
C ILE A 566 8.90 0.96 18.86
N VAL A 567 8.06 1.76 18.19
CA VAL A 567 7.70 1.61 16.77
C VAL A 567 8.39 2.72 15.97
N CYS A 568 9.58 2.44 15.43
CA CYS A 568 10.33 3.41 14.64
C CYS A 568 10.08 3.26 13.14
N GLY A 569 10.04 4.37 12.39
CA GLY A 569 10.04 4.33 10.92
C GLY A 569 8.82 3.62 10.32
N TRP A 570 7.66 3.73 10.96
CA TRP A 570 6.41 3.11 10.51
C TRP A 570 5.23 4.07 10.71
N ALA A 571 4.22 3.99 9.84
CA ALA A 571 3.01 4.81 9.92
C ALA A 571 1.74 3.96 9.96
N TYR A 572 0.81 4.37 10.82
CA TYR A 572 -0.56 3.84 10.89
C TYR A 572 -1.43 4.58 9.89
N ASP A 573 -1.17 4.40 8.60
CA ASP A 573 -1.80 5.16 7.51
C ASP A 573 -1.89 4.32 6.23
N ASP A 574 -2.84 4.63 5.33
CA ASP A 574 -3.06 3.89 4.09
C ASP A 574 -1.87 3.97 3.12
N ILE A 575 -0.90 4.87 3.34
CA ILE A 575 0.41 4.79 2.68
C ILE A 575 1.07 3.42 2.86
N SER A 576 0.86 2.75 4.00
CA SER A 576 1.40 1.43 4.33
C SER A 576 0.83 0.32 3.43
N LEU A 577 -0.32 0.56 2.79
CA LEU A 577 -0.90 -0.33 1.77
C LEU A 577 -0.15 -0.28 0.43
N ARG A 578 0.72 0.71 0.22
CA ARG A 578 1.41 0.96 -1.06
C ARG A 578 2.93 0.75 -0.96
N THR A 579 3.37 -0.14 -0.08
CA THR A 579 4.79 -0.34 0.25
C THR A 579 5.35 -1.64 -0.34
N LYS A 580 5.84 -2.54 0.51
CA LYS A 580 6.45 -3.82 0.17
C LYS A 580 5.43 -4.94 0.34
N PHE A 581 5.55 -6.06 -0.35
CA PHE A 581 4.51 -7.10 -0.30
C PHE A 581 4.34 -7.68 1.11
N CYS A 582 5.45 -7.85 1.83
CA CYS A 582 5.43 -8.34 3.21
C CYS A 582 4.73 -7.39 4.20
N THR A 583 4.42 -6.15 3.83
CA THR A 583 3.68 -5.18 4.65
C THR A 583 2.31 -4.83 4.04
N THR A 584 2.23 -4.60 2.73
CA THR A 584 1.01 -4.23 2.02
C THR A 584 -0.12 -5.23 2.24
N VAL A 585 0.11 -6.51 1.94
CA VAL A 585 -0.98 -7.51 2.00
C VAL A 585 -1.48 -7.75 3.42
N PRO A 586 -0.62 -7.89 4.45
CA PRO A 586 -1.04 -7.90 5.85
C PRO A 586 -1.86 -6.67 6.26
N CYS A 587 -1.46 -5.48 5.82
CA CYS A 587 -2.21 -4.26 6.12
C CYS A 587 -3.55 -4.24 5.38
N GLN A 588 -3.63 -4.70 4.13
CA GLN A 588 -4.91 -4.88 3.42
C GLN A 588 -5.84 -5.84 4.19
N ARG A 589 -5.31 -6.97 4.68
CA ARG A 589 -6.08 -7.91 5.54
C ARG A 589 -6.54 -7.28 6.84
N MET A 590 -5.76 -6.38 7.42
CA MET A 590 -6.17 -5.61 8.59
C MET A 590 -7.32 -4.66 8.25
N ARG A 591 -7.20 -3.92 7.13
CA ARG A 591 -8.19 -2.93 6.69
C ARG A 591 -9.52 -3.54 6.28
N GLU A 592 -9.57 -4.82 5.91
CA GLU A 592 -10.83 -5.57 5.71
C GLU A 592 -11.74 -5.55 6.95
N GLU A 593 -11.16 -5.48 8.16
CA GLU A 593 -11.89 -5.59 9.43
C GLU A 593 -11.86 -4.29 10.25
N LEU A 594 -10.72 -3.60 10.26
CA LEU A 594 -10.42 -2.54 11.23
C LEU A 594 -10.01 -1.24 10.55
N THR A 595 -10.30 -0.11 11.20
CA THR A 595 -9.66 1.18 10.92
C THR A 595 -8.22 1.23 11.45
N TRP A 596 -7.42 2.23 11.03
CA TRP A 596 -6.12 2.47 11.66
C TRP A 596 -6.25 2.88 13.13
N ASP A 597 -7.36 3.53 13.48
CA ASP A 597 -7.68 3.94 14.85
C ASP A 597 -8.00 2.70 15.70
N ASP A 598 -8.84 1.80 15.16
CA ASP A 598 -9.13 0.48 15.74
C ASP A 598 -7.82 -0.30 15.97
N TYR A 599 -6.93 -0.34 14.97
CA TYR A 599 -5.67 -1.09 15.07
C TYR A 599 -4.71 -0.50 16.11
N LEU A 600 -4.63 0.83 16.20
CA LEU A 600 -3.83 1.51 17.23
C LEU A 600 -4.35 1.20 18.64
N LEU A 601 -5.67 1.28 18.82
CA LEU A 601 -6.33 1.03 20.10
C LEU A 601 -6.37 -0.47 20.47
N LEU A 602 -6.33 -1.37 19.50
CA LEU A 602 -6.23 -2.82 19.72
C LEU A 602 -4.97 -3.22 20.50
N ALA A 603 -3.89 -2.45 20.36
CA ALA A 603 -2.64 -2.69 21.08
C ALA A 603 -2.70 -2.31 22.57
N SER A 604 -3.70 -1.56 23.00
CA SER A 604 -3.91 -1.28 24.43
C SER A 604 -4.09 -2.58 25.25
N PRO A 605 -3.57 -2.67 26.49
CA PRO A 605 -2.92 -1.62 27.28
C PRO A 605 -1.39 -1.51 27.05
N CYS A 606 -0.83 -2.03 25.96
CA CYS A 606 0.61 -1.85 25.68
C CYS A 606 0.93 -0.36 25.53
N ALA A 607 1.96 0.12 26.21
CA ALA A 607 2.50 1.47 26.02
C ALA A 607 3.21 1.56 24.67
N GLN A 608 2.76 2.41 23.74
CA GLN A 608 3.36 2.54 22.41
C GLN A 608 4.00 3.91 22.18
N LEU A 609 5.31 3.93 21.91
CA LEU A 609 5.98 5.12 21.38
C LEU A 609 6.26 4.94 19.90
N ILE A 610 5.59 5.74 19.09
CA ILE A 610 5.73 5.76 17.64
C ILE A 610 6.71 6.89 17.29
N MET A 611 7.88 6.52 16.76
CA MET A 611 8.97 7.46 16.53
C MET A 611 9.32 7.55 15.06
N ASN A 612 9.47 8.77 14.54
CA ASN A 612 10.08 8.93 13.24
C ASN A 612 10.73 10.29 13.01
N GLY A 613 11.30 10.49 11.82
CA GLY A 613 11.63 11.81 11.32
C GLY A 613 10.51 12.39 10.47
N ASP A 614 10.26 13.69 10.55
CA ASP A 614 9.21 14.36 9.76
C ASP A 614 9.57 14.54 8.27
N ALA A 615 10.82 14.29 7.89
CA ALA A 615 11.33 14.28 6.51
C ALA A 615 11.56 12.86 5.96
N ASP A 616 10.95 11.82 6.56
CA ASP A 616 11.01 10.45 6.06
C ASP A 616 10.18 10.28 4.76
N GLY A 617 10.87 10.38 3.62
CA GLY A 617 10.32 10.10 2.29
C GLY A 617 10.31 8.61 1.88
N VAL A 618 10.76 7.70 2.75
CA VAL A 618 10.67 6.25 2.51
C VAL A 618 9.27 5.74 2.81
N ILE A 619 8.70 6.14 3.94
CA ILE A 619 7.29 5.85 4.27
C ILE A 619 6.39 6.88 3.59
N ASP A 620 6.62 8.19 3.78
CA ASP A 620 5.88 9.24 3.07
C ASP A 620 6.40 9.39 1.64
N ARG A 621 6.17 8.38 0.80
CA ARG A 621 6.69 8.29 -0.59
C ARG A 621 6.26 9.45 -1.49
N GLU A 622 5.19 10.15 -1.10
CA GLU A 622 4.66 11.32 -1.80
C GLU A 622 5.42 12.59 -1.40
N GLU A 623 6.17 12.58 -0.31
CA GLU A 623 6.95 13.69 0.28
C GLU A 623 6.09 14.94 0.50
N THR A 624 4.91 14.76 1.11
CA THR A 624 3.96 15.83 1.40
C THR A 624 3.95 16.25 2.87
N GLY A 625 4.50 15.40 3.75
CA GLY A 625 4.40 15.49 5.19
C GLY A 625 3.02 15.15 5.76
N GLN A 626 2.03 14.84 4.92
CA GLN A 626 0.66 14.58 5.39
C GLN A 626 0.55 13.26 6.17
N THR A 627 1.29 12.23 5.77
CA THR A 627 1.38 10.95 6.49
C THR A 627 1.68 11.17 7.98
N TRP A 628 2.69 11.99 8.29
CA TRP A 628 3.13 12.23 9.67
C TRP A 628 2.16 13.11 10.45
N LYS A 629 1.56 14.11 9.80
CA LYS A 629 0.51 14.94 10.40
C LYS A 629 -0.74 14.12 10.74
N ALA A 630 -1.18 13.26 9.83
CA ALA A 630 -2.31 12.35 10.03
C ALA A 630 -2.03 11.37 11.18
N LEU A 631 -0.82 10.79 11.22
CA LEU A 631 -0.40 9.92 12.32
C LEU A 631 -0.40 10.65 13.67
N ALA A 632 0.14 11.87 13.74
CA ALA A 632 0.15 12.66 14.96
C ALA A 632 -1.28 12.94 15.47
N ALA A 633 -2.18 13.33 14.56
CA ALA A 633 -3.58 13.58 14.88
C ALA A 633 -4.29 12.32 15.37
N ARG A 634 -4.05 11.18 14.72
CA ARG A 634 -4.60 9.87 15.11
C ARG A 634 -4.16 9.43 16.50
N VAL A 635 -2.86 9.56 16.79
CA VAL A 635 -2.32 9.21 18.12
C VAL A 635 -2.87 10.13 19.19
N ALA A 636 -2.96 11.44 18.93
CA ALA A 636 -3.57 12.38 19.87
C ALA A 636 -5.05 12.05 20.14
N ALA A 637 -5.81 11.67 19.11
CA ALA A 637 -7.21 11.28 19.26
C ALA A 637 -7.40 9.97 20.04
N ALA A 638 -6.46 9.03 19.93
CA ALA A 638 -6.52 7.75 20.64
C ALA A 638 -5.98 7.81 22.08
N HIS A 639 -5.29 8.88 22.48
CA HIS A 639 -4.55 8.95 23.73
C HIS A 639 -5.41 8.63 24.97
N ASP A 640 -6.53 9.34 25.14
CA ASP A 640 -7.38 9.19 26.32
C ASP A 640 -8.03 7.80 26.39
N ASP A 641 -8.52 7.29 25.25
CA ASP A 641 -9.13 5.96 25.16
C ASP A 641 -8.10 4.85 25.43
N HIS A 642 -6.86 5.02 24.96
CA HIS A 642 -5.77 4.09 25.21
C HIS A 642 -5.36 4.10 26.68
N ALA A 643 -5.19 5.28 27.28
CA ALA A 643 -4.85 5.44 28.69
C ALA A 643 -5.92 4.88 29.63
N ALA A 644 -7.19 4.91 29.23
CA ALA A 644 -8.30 4.36 30.00
C ALA A 644 -8.28 2.82 30.13
N THR A 645 -7.48 2.11 29.32
CA THR A 645 -7.51 0.64 29.27
C THR A 645 -6.74 -0.05 30.40
N GLY A 646 -5.89 0.68 31.14
CA GLY A 646 -5.21 0.13 32.30
C GLY A 646 -4.01 0.95 32.77
N ALA A 647 -3.53 0.66 33.97
CA ALA A 647 -2.33 1.29 34.50
C ALA A 647 -1.10 0.99 33.62
N GLY A 648 -0.38 2.05 33.24
CA GLY A 648 0.79 1.97 32.36
C GLY A 648 0.47 1.92 30.86
N ALA A 649 -0.81 1.92 30.47
CA ALA A 649 -1.21 2.09 29.08
C ALA A 649 -0.97 3.54 28.65
N ASP A 650 -0.28 3.72 27.52
CA ASP A 650 0.02 5.02 26.95
C ASP A 650 0.26 4.90 25.44
N VAL A 651 0.08 6.00 24.71
CA VAL A 651 0.41 6.09 23.29
C VAL A 651 0.90 7.49 22.96
N GLU A 652 2.05 7.56 22.31
CA GLU A 652 2.69 8.81 21.93
C GLU A 652 3.28 8.72 20.51
N ALA A 653 3.19 9.82 19.77
CA ALA A 653 3.93 10.04 18.55
C ALA A 653 5.03 11.08 18.79
N TRP A 654 6.26 10.75 18.41
CA TRP A 654 7.40 11.64 18.50
C TRP A 654 8.10 11.76 17.14
N PHE A 655 8.34 13.00 16.72
CA PHE A 655 8.99 13.29 15.44
C PHE A 655 10.25 14.12 15.62
N GLU A 656 11.37 13.66 15.05
CA GLU A 656 12.61 14.45 14.97
C GLU A 656 12.50 15.46 13.81
N PRO A 657 12.59 16.79 14.09
CA PRO A 657 12.52 17.80 13.04
C PRO A 657 13.69 17.68 12.04
N GLY A 658 13.37 17.58 10.75
CA GLY A 658 14.32 17.31 9.66
C GLY A 658 14.93 15.90 9.70
N GLY A 659 14.46 15.03 10.60
CA GLY A 659 14.85 13.63 10.66
C GLY A 659 14.31 12.86 9.47
N GLY A 660 15.01 11.82 9.02
CA GLY A 660 14.54 10.96 7.93
C GLY A 660 14.09 9.57 8.41
N HIS A 661 14.24 8.56 7.55
CA HIS A 661 13.97 7.15 7.86
C HIS A 661 15.09 6.52 8.72
N ARG A 662 15.19 6.92 9.99
CA ARG A 662 16.30 6.55 10.89
C ARG A 662 15.87 5.55 11.97
N PRO A 663 16.77 4.67 12.44
CA PRO A 663 16.51 3.87 13.64
C PRO A 663 16.55 4.74 14.91
N TYR A 664 15.39 5.04 15.48
CA TYR A 664 15.25 5.88 16.69
C TYR A 664 15.25 5.11 18.02
N PHE A 665 15.32 3.78 18.00
CA PHE A 665 15.18 2.97 19.21
C PHE A 665 16.38 3.08 20.19
N ALA A 666 17.51 3.66 19.76
CA ALA A 666 18.64 4.00 20.63
C ALA A 666 18.71 5.50 21.00
N HIS A 667 17.68 6.27 20.62
CA HIS A 667 17.56 7.69 20.96
C HIS A 667 17.26 7.86 22.47
N PRO A 668 17.74 8.92 23.15
CA PRO A 668 17.42 9.17 24.55
C PRO A 668 15.91 9.16 24.86
N ARG A 669 15.07 9.69 23.95
CA ARG A 669 13.60 9.63 24.09
C ARG A 669 13.06 8.20 24.19
N ALA A 670 13.59 7.27 23.38
CA ALA A 670 13.21 5.86 23.44
C ALA A 670 13.64 5.22 24.76
N LEU A 671 14.84 5.56 25.26
CA LEU A 671 15.34 5.03 26.54
C LEU A 671 14.50 5.51 27.73
N LEU A 672 14.04 6.76 27.70
CA LEU A 672 13.14 7.31 28.72
C LEU A 672 11.78 6.61 28.71
N TRP A 673 11.23 6.32 27.53
CA TRP A 673 10.01 5.52 27.42
C TRP A 673 10.19 4.12 28.01
N ILE A 674 11.31 3.46 27.68
CA ILE A 674 11.65 2.16 28.25
C ILE A 674 11.75 2.25 29.79
N HIS A 675 12.38 3.30 30.32
CA HIS A 675 12.46 3.54 31.76
C HIS A 675 11.07 3.67 32.39
N ASP A 676 10.20 4.49 31.80
CA ASP A 676 8.90 4.82 32.38
C ASP A 676 7.93 3.62 32.36
N HIS A 677 8.01 2.74 31.35
CA HIS A 677 7.05 1.63 31.16
C HIS A 677 7.58 0.22 31.47
N LEU A 678 8.89 -0.01 31.44
CA LEU A 678 9.51 -1.31 31.77
C LEU A 678 10.52 -1.22 32.93
N GLY A 679 10.99 -0.01 33.25
CA GLY A 679 12.07 0.20 34.22
C GLY A 679 13.46 -0.15 33.66
N THR A 680 14.48 0.57 34.14
CA THR A 680 15.89 0.32 33.79
C THR A 680 16.70 0.09 35.06
N PRO A 681 16.72 -1.14 35.63
CA PRO A 681 17.38 -1.41 36.90
C PRO A 681 18.86 -1.02 36.97
N GLY A 682 19.54 -0.96 35.82
CA GLY A 682 20.93 -0.53 35.74
C GLY A 682 21.11 0.97 35.97
N TRP A 683 20.24 1.82 35.41
CA TRP A 683 20.43 3.28 35.35
C TRP A 683 19.21 4.06 35.83
N THR A 684 19.43 5.18 36.51
CA THR A 684 18.35 6.11 36.90
C THR A 684 17.89 6.95 35.70
N ARG A 685 16.71 7.59 35.85
CA ARG A 685 16.17 8.51 34.85
C ARG A 685 17.13 9.67 34.56
N GLU A 686 17.66 10.29 35.62
CA GLU A 686 18.58 11.43 35.53
C GLU A 686 19.86 11.05 34.77
N ARG A 687 20.34 9.82 34.94
CA ARG A 687 21.49 9.32 34.19
C ARG A 687 21.17 9.21 32.69
N ILE A 688 19.98 8.74 32.34
CA ILE A 688 19.55 8.61 30.93
C ILE A 688 19.40 10.00 30.30
N GLU A 689 18.80 10.95 31.00
CA GLU A 689 18.64 12.34 30.56
C GLU A 689 19.98 13.05 30.34
N ALA A 690 21.00 12.68 31.12
CA ALA A 690 22.35 13.25 31.02
C ALA A 690 23.24 12.61 29.94
N LEU A 691 22.76 11.59 29.20
CA LEU A 691 23.56 10.94 28.16
C LEU A 691 23.90 11.92 27.04
N ALA A 692 25.19 11.98 26.67
CA ALA A 692 25.60 12.62 25.43
C ALA A 692 25.01 11.87 24.22
N THR A 693 24.96 12.53 23.06
CA THR A 693 24.50 11.91 21.82
C THR A 693 25.54 12.01 20.71
N THR A 694 25.55 11.04 19.80
CA THR A 694 26.30 11.10 18.53
C THR A 694 25.41 10.71 17.36
N THR A 695 25.88 10.93 16.13
CA THR A 695 25.22 10.41 14.94
C THR A 695 25.71 9.00 14.60
N GLY A 696 24.86 8.19 13.98
CA GLY A 696 25.21 6.86 13.51
C GLY A 696 26.40 6.87 12.55
N GLY A 697 26.52 7.91 11.73
CA GLY A 697 27.65 8.16 10.84
C GLY A 697 28.94 8.38 11.59
N ALA A 698 28.95 9.28 12.58
CA ALA A 698 30.13 9.54 13.40
C ALA A 698 30.57 8.30 14.17
N TYR A 699 29.61 7.54 14.73
CA TYR A 699 29.89 6.25 15.37
C TYR A 699 30.49 5.24 14.39
N CYS A 700 29.86 5.06 13.22
CA CYS A 700 30.33 4.12 12.21
C CYS A 700 31.73 4.47 11.69
N ASP A 701 31.98 5.74 11.39
CA ASP A 701 33.28 6.22 10.90
C ASP A 701 34.38 6.02 11.96
N ALA A 702 34.09 6.31 13.24
CA ALA A 702 35.03 6.11 14.35
C ALA A 702 35.40 4.64 14.58
N HIS A 703 34.57 3.71 14.13
CA HIS A 703 34.76 2.27 14.32
C HIS A 703 34.96 1.48 13.01
N GLY A 704 35.13 2.17 11.87
CA GLY A 704 35.36 1.52 10.57
C GLY A 704 34.19 0.69 10.06
N ILE A 705 32.96 1.02 10.43
CA ILE A 705 31.74 0.32 9.99
C ILE A 705 31.27 0.93 8.66
N GLY A 706 31.32 0.14 7.59
CA GLY A 706 30.82 0.57 6.28
C GLY A 706 29.29 0.58 6.22
N LEU A 707 28.70 1.68 5.75
CA LEU A 707 27.27 1.78 5.48
C LEU A 707 26.98 1.53 3.99
N GLU A 708 25.91 0.77 3.71
CA GLU A 708 25.37 0.66 2.34
C GLU A 708 25.02 2.05 1.80
N ARG A 709 25.19 2.28 0.49
CA ARG A 709 24.91 3.57 -0.16
C ARG A 709 23.54 4.17 0.22
N LEU A 710 22.50 3.33 0.28
CA LEU A 710 21.15 3.75 0.65
C LEU A 710 21.08 4.29 2.10
N TYR A 711 21.84 3.69 3.01
CA TYR A 711 21.82 4.01 4.44
C TYR A 711 22.89 5.04 4.85
N GLY A 712 23.81 5.36 3.95
CA GLY A 712 24.90 6.31 4.12
C GLY A 712 24.52 7.79 3.98
N THR A 713 23.24 8.14 4.06
CA THR A 713 22.76 9.54 4.02
C THR A 713 22.26 10.00 5.38
N ASP A 714 22.31 11.29 5.66
CA ASP A 714 21.80 11.86 6.90
C ASP A 714 20.28 11.64 7.08
N LEU A 715 19.52 11.43 6.01
CA LEU A 715 18.10 11.03 6.11
C LEU A 715 17.89 9.54 6.45
N HIS A 716 18.95 8.78 6.73
CA HIS A 716 18.89 7.35 7.07
C HIS A 716 19.80 7.03 8.27
N GLN A 717 20.34 5.81 8.32
CA GLN A 717 21.17 5.32 9.42
C GLN A 717 22.36 6.23 9.76
N ARG A 718 22.96 6.91 8.79
CA ARG A 718 24.07 7.85 9.03
C ARG A 718 23.66 9.03 9.93
N GLY A 719 22.44 9.53 9.80
CA GLY A 719 21.93 10.61 10.64
C GLY A 719 21.25 10.15 11.93
N ALA A 720 21.22 8.84 12.23
CA ALA A 720 20.54 8.32 13.41
C ALA A 720 21.16 8.90 14.69
N THR A 721 20.33 9.50 15.55
CA THR A 721 20.79 10.05 16.83
C THR A 721 20.87 8.91 17.86
N LEU A 722 22.07 8.65 18.40
CA LEU A 722 22.36 7.56 19.33
C LEU A 722 22.74 8.12 20.70
N ALA A 723 22.18 7.57 21.77
CA ALA A 723 22.61 7.86 23.14
C ALA A 723 23.97 7.20 23.44
N MET A 724 24.95 7.99 23.84
CA MET A 724 26.34 7.57 24.06
C MET A 724 26.64 7.41 25.56
N PRO A 725 26.68 6.18 26.07
CA PRO A 725 27.08 5.96 27.47
C PRO A 725 28.59 6.01 27.66
N GLU A 726 28.99 6.21 28.91
CA GLU A 726 30.38 6.07 29.36
C GLU A 726 30.52 4.80 30.23
N PRO A 727 31.46 3.89 29.92
CA PRO A 727 32.31 3.88 28.71
C PRO A 727 31.49 3.64 27.42
N PRO A 728 31.99 4.01 26.23
CA PRO A 728 31.26 3.82 24.96
C PRO A 728 30.95 2.35 24.67
N ILE A 729 29.95 2.12 23.81
CA ILE A 729 29.60 0.78 23.32
C ILE A 729 30.51 0.44 22.14
N LEU A 730 31.30 -0.62 22.27
CA LEU A 730 32.20 -1.08 21.21
C LEU A 730 31.48 -2.10 20.31
N PRO A 731 31.64 -2.02 18.97
CA PRO A 731 31.03 -2.98 18.08
C PRO A 731 31.76 -4.33 18.13
N LEU A 732 31.00 -5.41 17.93
CA LEU A 732 31.56 -6.74 17.69
C LEU A 732 31.47 -7.12 16.21
N PRO A 733 32.48 -7.80 15.67
CA PRO A 733 32.41 -8.30 14.31
C PRO A 733 31.39 -9.46 14.19
N PRO A 734 30.74 -9.63 13.01
CA PRO A 734 29.66 -10.61 12.84
C PRO A 734 30.04 -12.05 13.18
N ASP A 735 31.29 -12.48 12.98
CA ASP A 735 31.78 -13.82 13.30
C ASP A 735 31.71 -14.12 14.82
N ARG A 736 31.91 -13.10 15.66
CA ARG A 736 31.69 -13.23 17.11
C ARG A 736 30.21 -13.36 17.48
N LEU A 737 29.32 -12.92 16.60
CA LEU A 737 27.86 -12.93 16.78
C LEU A 737 27.17 -14.10 16.06
N SER A 738 27.89 -14.87 15.23
CA SER A 738 27.35 -16.06 14.56
C SER A 738 26.93 -17.14 15.55
N VAL A 739 25.74 -17.71 15.35
CA VAL A 739 25.14 -18.73 16.21
C VAL A 739 25.17 -20.11 15.53
N LEU A 740 24.95 -20.16 14.22
CA LEU A 740 25.05 -21.37 13.41
C LEU A 740 26.52 -21.72 13.17
N LYS A 741 26.80 -23.02 13.13
CA LYS A 741 28.08 -23.51 12.64
C LYS A 741 28.10 -23.38 11.10
N PRO A 742 29.27 -23.22 10.46
CA PRO A 742 29.36 -23.09 9.00
C PRO A 742 28.62 -24.20 8.22
N GLN A 743 28.64 -25.44 8.72
CA GLN A 743 27.95 -26.59 8.11
C GLN A 743 26.42 -26.61 8.33
N GLU A 744 25.88 -25.71 9.15
CA GLU A 744 24.43 -25.57 9.38
C GLU A 744 23.80 -24.52 8.48
N LEU A 745 24.61 -23.59 7.96
CA LEU A 745 24.15 -22.55 7.05
C LEU A 745 23.53 -23.15 5.79
N GLY A 746 22.38 -22.62 5.38
CA GLY A 746 21.63 -23.11 4.22
C GLY A 746 20.85 -24.41 4.43
N LYS A 747 20.88 -25.03 5.61
CA LYS A 747 20.00 -26.16 5.89
C LYS A 747 18.53 -25.71 5.89
N PRO A 748 17.60 -26.51 5.31
CA PRO A 748 16.18 -26.15 5.21
C PRO A 748 15.54 -25.75 6.54
N ALA A 749 16.00 -26.31 7.66
CA ALA A 749 15.49 -25.98 8.98
C ALA A 749 15.68 -24.50 9.38
N TYR A 750 16.53 -23.73 8.70
CA TYR A 750 16.80 -22.33 9.03
C TYR A 750 16.34 -21.35 7.94
N THR A 751 16.13 -21.82 6.71
CA THR A 751 15.97 -20.97 5.53
C THR A 751 14.52 -20.67 5.19
N LEU A 752 14.32 -19.57 4.47
CA LEU A 752 13.04 -19.18 3.89
C LEU A 752 12.45 -20.28 3.00
N GLU A 753 13.27 -20.88 2.14
CA GLU A 753 12.85 -21.94 1.23
C GLU A 753 12.37 -23.17 2.01
N GLY A 754 13.07 -23.58 3.07
CA GLY A 754 12.66 -24.72 3.89
C GLY A 754 11.36 -24.47 4.65
N TRP A 755 11.14 -23.24 5.12
CA TRP A 755 9.84 -22.85 5.68
C TRP A 755 8.73 -22.89 4.63
N LEU A 756 8.94 -22.28 3.46
CA LEU A 756 7.98 -22.31 2.35
C LEU A 756 7.64 -23.75 1.91
N ASP A 757 8.64 -24.63 1.82
CA ASP A 757 8.47 -26.04 1.48
C ASP A 757 7.67 -26.81 2.54
N THR A 758 7.71 -26.36 3.80
CA THR A 758 6.96 -26.98 4.89
C THR A 758 5.49 -26.55 4.87
N ILE A 759 5.23 -25.25 4.69
CA ILE A 759 3.86 -24.71 4.70
C ILE A 759 3.08 -24.98 3.40
N SER A 760 3.78 -25.19 2.28
CA SER A 760 3.14 -25.46 0.98
C SER A 760 2.71 -26.92 0.80
N ARG A 761 3.09 -27.83 1.71
CA ARG A 761 2.65 -29.23 1.61
C ARG A 761 1.18 -29.31 1.97
N PRO A 762 0.36 -30.08 1.22
CA PRO A 762 -0.98 -30.42 1.67
C PRO A 762 -0.84 -31.00 3.07
N THR A 763 -1.45 -30.35 4.05
CA THR A 763 -1.72 -31.03 5.30
C THR A 763 -2.75 -32.10 4.93
N ASP A 764 -2.46 -33.38 5.17
CA ASP A 764 -3.48 -34.43 5.15
C ASP A 764 -4.55 -33.98 6.17
N ARG A 765 -5.58 -33.27 5.67
CA ARG A 765 -6.71 -32.74 6.42
C ARG A 765 -7.91 -33.64 6.20
#